data_AF-A0AAJ6E6T4-F1
#
_entry.id   AF-A0AAJ6E6T4-F1
#
_cell.length_a   1.000
_cell.length_b   1.000
_cell.length_c   1.000
_cell.angle_alpha   90.00
_cell.angle_beta   90.00
_cell.angle_gamma   90.00
#
_symmetry.space_group_name_H-M   'P 1'
#
loop_
_entity.id
_entity.type
_entity.pdbx_description
1 polymer ?
#
loop_
_entity_poly.entity_id
_entity_poly.type
_entity_poly.pdbx_seq_one_letter_code
_entity_poly.pdbx_strand_id
1 'polypeptide(L)'
;MTSTSTWTPTSNKLISDDPFYTVVGDSIHGSYIPASSGGSTTGGSTSGSVMSVTSGGISINLILDAAAQAAPTSFKNGLQQAVAILAANITDKITVNIKIDYSGTGGGAAAGPDSGYYENYSWVHSELVNNASAGDTTFNSLPTGSTIQGQSNVAVWNAQLKLWGVLGANDTTTDDASANFSTDIDPNLLVGVALHELTHAMARVPYGSAPDVFDFYRFTSPGVRLFEGRATAPAAYFSLDGGITKLADYGQNSDPSDFLNSGVQGSNDPFNEYYTSSTIQGLTTTDLKQLDALGFHLALNSPTTLESYGSTSLVQAGSNYFMNPTAGGAGPSIKYSGTSVVAGQFGDYVPIGAEAVTNGYEVAWKNTTTDQYSVWSTDANGNYTGNFYMPGPGNSIALETLETSFHQDLNGDGTIGVVQSVIEAIGTTALVVSENNYVLNPVAGGTGPILKYQGAPVAPGQFGNYVPIGAEPVTNGYEVAWKNTTTGQYSVWSTDPNGNYTGNLYMPGPGNSTTLETLETSFHQDLNGDGTIGVVQSVIEAIGTTALVLSGNNYLLNPVAGGTGPMLKYQGPAVTAGQFGSYVPIGAEPVTNGYEVAWKNTTTSQYSVWSTDTNGNYTGNFYMPGPGDSTALETLETSFHQDLNGDGTIGIPTSANTAGQVAIVAGDSFVFGAGTGEQSNSGGFDFSQLTTAPDAVKFAVNLAESVGIGSLGEHIADCFGHQPALHHELLAGFILHH
;
A
#
# COMPACT_ATOMS: atom_id res chain seq x y z
N MET A 1 -20.99 -43.04 -61.80
CA MET A 1 -21.20 -44.15 -60.85
C MET A 1 -21.33 -43.52 -59.48
N THR A 2 -22.57 -43.43 -59.02
CA THR A 2 -22.97 -43.01 -57.68
C THR A 2 -22.83 -44.17 -56.72
N SER A 3 -22.20 -43.97 -55.55
CA SER A 3 -22.55 -44.73 -54.35
C SER A 3 -22.49 -43.81 -53.14
N THR A 4 -23.62 -43.18 -52.87
CA THR A 4 -23.99 -42.62 -51.58
C THR A 4 -24.16 -43.77 -50.59
N SER A 5 -23.31 -43.87 -49.55
CA SER A 5 -23.68 -44.64 -48.36
C SER A 5 -24.42 -43.70 -47.42
N THR A 6 -25.73 -43.71 -47.54
CA THR A 6 -26.65 -43.18 -46.52
C THR A 6 -26.48 -44.00 -45.26
N TRP A 7 -25.89 -43.41 -44.21
CA TRP A 7 -26.03 -43.93 -42.86
C TRP A 7 -27.44 -43.58 -42.39
N THR A 8 -28.34 -44.55 -42.43
CA THR A 8 -29.65 -44.47 -41.77
C THR A 8 -29.44 -44.78 -40.29
N PRO A 9 -29.73 -43.86 -39.35
CA PRO A 9 -29.87 -44.22 -37.96
C PRO A 9 -31.09 -45.14 -37.87
N THR A 10 -30.88 -46.40 -37.52
CA THR A 10 -31.99 -47.26 -37.12
C THR A 10 -32.62 -46.65 -35.89
N SER A 11 -33.89 -46.30 -36.00
CA SER A 11 -34.75 -45.83 -34.92
C SER A 11 -34.94 -46.93 -33.87
N ASN A 12 -33.96 -47.15 -33.01
CA ASN A 12 -34.27 -47.50 -31.63
C ASN A 12 -34.47 -46.17 -30.93
N LYS A 13 -35.72 -45.71 -30.99
CA LYS A 13 -36.21 -44.63 -30.15
C LYS A 13 -35.91 -45.07 -28.72
N LEU A 14 -34.87 -44.50 -28.10
CA LEU A 14 -34.66 -44.63 -26.67
C LEU A 14 -35.99 -44.21 -26.05
N ILE A 15 -36.63 -45.19 -25.41
CA ILE A 15 -37.82 -44.95 -24.60
C ILE A 15 -37.31 -44.01 -23.52
N SER A 16 -37.97 -42.86 -23.35
CA SER A 16 -37.71 -41.87 -22.28
C SER A 16 -37.11 -42.56 -21.06
N ASP A 17 -35.88 -42.16 -20.72
CA ASP A 17 -35.14 -42.58 -19.52
C ASP A 17 -35.75 -41.92 -18.25
N ASP A 18 -36.93 -41.30 -18.37
CA ASP A 18 -37.60 -40.62 -17.26
C ASP A 18 -38.16 -41.66 -16.26
N PRO A 19 -37.92 -41.49 -14.96
CA PRO A 19 -38.59 -42.26 -13.93
C PRO A 19 -40.10 -42.10 -14.03
N PHE A 20 -40.83 -43.21 -13.95
CA PHE A 20 -42.27 -43.15 -13.74
C PHE A 20 -42.55 -42.84 -12.27
N TYR A 21 -43.07 -41.64 -12.00
CA TYR A 21 -43.47 -41.24 -10.66
C TYR A 21 -44.94 -41.55 -10.39
N THR A 22 -45.21 -42.11 -9.21
CA THR A 22 -46.54 -42.31 -8.65
C THR A 22 -46.66 -41.52 -7.35
N VAL A 23 -47.85 -40.98 -7.07
CA VAL A 23 -48.11 -40.14 -5.89
C VAL A 23 -49.14 -40.83 -5.00
N VAL A 24 -48.83 -40.99 -3.72
CA VAL A 24 -49.72 -41.55 -2.70
C VAL A 24 -49.79 -40.60 -1.51
N GLY A 25 -50.90 -39.85 -1.41
CA GLY A 25 -50.98 -38.72 -0.48
C GLY A 25 -50.00 -37.63 -0.92
N ASP A 26 -49.14 -37.18 0.00
CA ASP A 26 -48.06 -36.23 -0.30
C ASP A 26 -46.73 -36.92 -0.67
N SER A 27 -46.66 -38.25 -0.57
CA SER A 27 -45.47 -39.03 -0.90
C SER A 27 -45.36 -39.27 -2.40
N ILE A 28 -44.18 -39.02 -2.95
CA ILE A 28 -43.80 -39.25 -4.34
C ILE A 28 -42.91 -40.49 -4.38
N HIS A 29 -43.23 -41.44 -5.25
CA HIS A 29 -42.46 -42.67 -5.46
C HIS A 29 -42.08 -42.80 -6.93
N GLY A 30 -40.79 -42.76 -7.21
CA GLY A 30 -40.19 -43.09 -8.50
C GLY A 30 -40.06 -44.60 -8.68
N SER A 31 -40.20 -45.06 -9.91
CA SER A 31 -39.84 -46.42 -10.32
C SER A 31 -38.96 -46.34 -11.55
N TYR A 32 -37.65 -46.58 -11.35
CA TYR A 32 -36.63 -46.46 -12.41
C TYR A 32 -36.39 -47.77 -13.19
N ILE A 33 -37.04 -48.89 -12.83
CA ILE A 33 -36.84 -50.19 -13.49
C ILE A 33 -38.01 -50.52 -14.43
N PRO A 34 -37.81 -50.62 -15.76
CA PRO A 34 -38.84 -51.12 -16.67
C PRO A 34 -39.13 -52.59 -16.38
N ALA A 35 -40.42 -52.94 -16.30
CA ALA A 35 -40.95 -54.25 -15.92
C ALA A 35 -40.62 -55.44 -16.86
N SER A 36 -39.55 -55.37 -17.66
CA SER A 36 -39.16 -56.44 -18.60
C SER A 36 -37.98 -57.32 -18.14
N SER A 37 -37.33 -57.05 -17.00
CA SER A 37 -36.42 -58.01 -16.37
C SER A 37 -37.18 -58.81 -15.32
N GLY A 38 -37.46 -60.08 -15.62
CA GLY A 38 -38.15 -61.00 -14.71
C GLY A 38 -37.37 -61.21 -13.42
N GLY A 39 -37.69 -60.44 -12.39
CA GLY A 39 -37.18 -60.58 -11.03
C GLY A 39 -38.23 -60.11 -10.03
N SER A 40 -38.80 -61.06 -9.30
CA SER A 40 -39.94 -60.92 -8.38
C SER A 40 -39.85 -59.72 -7.42
N THR A 41 -40.92 -58.93 -7.40
CA THR A 41 -41.30 -58.04 -6.30
C THR A 41 -41.59 -58.85 -5.03
N THR A 42 -40.68 -58.87 -4.07
CA THR A 42 -41.01 -59.12 -2.66
C THR A 42 -39.96 -58.47 -1.77
N GLY A 43 -40.43 -57.65 -0.83
CA GLY A 43 -39.61 -57.03 0.20
C GLY A 43 -38.73 -58.06 0.91
N GLY A 44 -37.43 -57.79 0.88
CA GLY A 44 -36.41 -58.59 1.54
C GLY A 44 -35.14 -57.78 1.58
N SER A 45 -34.65 -57.53 2.79
CA SER A 45 -33.35 -56.92 3.11
C SER A 45 -32.24 -57.57 2.28
N THR A 46 -31.83 -56.95 1.16
CA THR A 46 -30.74 -57.46 0.33
C THR A 46 -29.44 -56.77 0.67
N SER A 47 -28.56 -57.56 1.27
CA SER A 47 -27.15 -57.30 1.56
C SER A 47 -26.36 -57.11 0.25
N GLY A 48 -26.51 -55.95 -0.41
CA GLY A 48 -25.60 -55.50 -1.47
C GLY A 48 -24.29 -54.98 -0.86
N SER A 49 -23.16 -55.14 -1.55
CA SER A 49 -21.92 -54.51 -1.09
C SER A 49 -22.03 -52.99 -1.26
N VAL A 50 -21.72 -52.24 -0.20
CA VAL A 50 -21.76 -50.77 -0.23
C VAL A 50 -20.38 -50.22 -0.60
N MET A 51 -20.32 -49.42 -1.66
CA MET A 51 -19.18 -48.55 -1.93
C MET A 51 -19.50 -47.17 -1.39
N SER A 52 -18.72 -46.70 -0.42
CA SER A 52 -18.93 -45.40 0.23
C SER A 52 -17.67 -44.55 0.11
N VAL A 53 -17.83 -43.29 -0.24
CA VAL A 53 -16.77 -42.28 -0.14
C VAL A 53 -17.29 -41.14 0.73
N THR A 54 -16.43 -40.62 1.61
CA THR A 54 -16.73 -39.49 2.47
C THR A 54 -15.49 -38.61 2.57
N SER A 55 -15.65 -37.32 2.30
CA SER A 55 -14.60 -36.31 2.41
C SER A 55 -15.15 -35.06 3.08
N GLY A 56 -15.16 -35.02 4.41
CA GLY A 56 -15.43 -33.80 5.19
C GLY A 56 -16.88 -33.31 5.30
N GLY A 57 -17.82 -33.86 4.52
CA GLY A 57 -19.23 -33.44 4.51
C GLY A 57 -20.20 -34.59 4.20
N ILE A 58 -20.46 -34.84 2.92
CA ILE A 58 -21.46 -35.81 2.45
C ILE A 58 -20.92 -37.24 2.36
N SER A 59 -21.80 -38.22 2.61
CA SER A 59 -21.56 -39.63 2.34
C SER A 59 -22.48 -40.10 1.21
N ILE A 60 -21.91 -40.56 0.10
CA ILE A 60 -22.68 -41.17 -1.00
C ILE A 60 -22.39 -42.67 -1.00
N ASN A 61 -23.44 -43.45 -0.74
CA ASN A 61 -23.39 -44.90 -0.67
C ASN A 61 -23.95 -45.49 -1.96
N LEU A 62 -23.09 -46.15 -2.73
CA LEU A 62 -23.52 -46.93 -3.89
C LEU A 62 -23.83 -48.36 -3.44
N ILE A 63 -25.10 -48.75 -3.51
CA ILE A 63 -25.60 -50.08 -3.16
C ILE A 63 -25.62 -50.91 -4.43
N LEU A 64 -24.58 -51.74 -4.61
CA LEU A 64 -24.39 -52.50 -5.84
C LEU A 64 -25.29 -53.76 -5.85
N ASP A 65 -26.04 -53.94 -6.93
CA ASP A 65 -26.75 -55.18 -7.22
C ASP A 65 -25.77 -56.33 -7.55
N ALA A 66 -26.28 -57.54 -7.82
CA ALA A 66 -25.41 -58.68 -8.13
C ALA A 66 -24.59 -58.49 -9.42
N ALA A 67 -25.15 -57.83 -10.44
CA ALA A 67 -24.46 -57.57 -11.70
C ALA A 67 -23.37 -56.51 -11.53
N ALA A 68 -23.66 -55.41 -10.83
CA ALA A 68 -22.72 -54.32 -10.54
C ALA A 68 -21.57 -54.78 -9.64
N GLN A 69 -21.82 -55.72 -8.72
CA GLN A 69 -20.75 -56.36 -7.94
C GLN A 69 -19.79 -57.17 -8.82
N ALA A 70 -20.35 -57.93 -9.76
CA ALA A 70 -19.59 -58.75 -10.71
C ALA A 70 -18.97 -57.95 -11.86
N ALA A 71 -19.31 -56.67 -12.00
CA ALA A 71 -18.83 -55.79 -13.06
C ALA A 71 -17.29 -55.62 -13.06
N PRO A 72 -16.70 -55.22 -14.21
CA PRO A 72 -15.27 -54.99 -14.32
C PRO A 72 -14.73 -54.01 -13.26
N THR A 73 -13.47 -54.19 -12.84
CA THR A 73 -12.83 -53.27 -11.87
C THR A 73 -12.79 -51.84 -12.37
N SER A 74 -12.63 -51.62 -13.68
CA SER A 74 -12.70 -50.29 -14.28
C SER A 74 -14.05 -49.62 -14.04
N PHE A 75 -15.15 -50.38 -14.07
CA PHE A 75 -16.48 -49.87 -13.77
C PHE A 75 -16.57 -49.36 -12.32
N LYS A 76 -16.22 -50.23 -11.37
CA LYS A 76 -16.25 -49.90 -9.94
C LYS A 76 -15.31 -48.75 -9.59
N ASN A 77 -14.12 -48.68 -10.19
CA ASN A 77 -13.18 -47.60 -9.95
C ASN A 77 -13.70 -46.25 -10.48
N GLY A 78 -14.32 -46.22 -11.66
CA GLY A 78 -14.90 -45.00 -12.22
C GLY A 78 -16.05 -44.46 -11.35
N LEU A 79 -16.94 -45.35 -10.89
CA LEU A 79 -17.99 -45.00 -9.92
C LEU A 79 -17.40 -44.44 -8.63
N GLN A 80 -16.40 -45.11 -8.05
CA GLN A 80 -15.74 -44.66 -6.83
C GLN A 80 -15.10 -43.27 -6.99
N GLN A 81 -14.47 -43.03 -8.14
CA GLN A 81 -13.85 -41.74 -8.45
C GLN A 81 -14.89 -40.62 -8.62
N ALA A 82 -16.01 -40.88 -9.29
CA ALA A 82 -17.10 -39.90 -9.42
C ALA A 82 -17.69 -39.52 -8.06
N VAL A 83 -17.96 -40.52 -7.21
CA VAL A 83 -18.44 -40.30 -5.83
C VAL A 83 -17.41 -39.54 -5.01
N ALA A 84 -16.11 -39.81 -5.18
CA ALA A 84 -15.05 -39.04 -4.52
C ALA A 84 -15.02 -37.57 -4.95
N ILE A 85 -15.21 -37.30 -6.25
CA ILE A 85 -15.29 -35.94 -6.79
C ILE A 85 -16.50 -35.20 -6.21
N LEU A 86 -17.68 -35.83 -6.18
CA LEU A 86 -18.89 -35.25 -5.58
C LEU A 86 -18.70 -34.98 -4.08
N ALA A 87 -18.23 -35.99 -3.34
CA ALA A 87 -18.02 -35.88 -1.89
C ALA A 87 -16.95 -34.85 -1.51
N ALA A 88 -15.99 -34.57 -2.39
CA ALA A 88 -14.99 -33.52 -2.16
C ALA A 88 -15.54 -32.11 -2.40
N ASN A 89 -16.61 -31.96 -3.19
CA ASN A 89 -17.18 -30.66 -3.56
C ASN A 89 -18.46 -30.32 -2.78
N ILE A 90 -18.99 -31.21 -1.94
CA ILE A 90 -20.23 -31.02 -1.18
C ILE A 90 -19.97 -31.23 0.32
N THR A 91 -20.39 -30.26 1.13
CA THR A 91 -20.10 -30.20 2.58
C THR A 91 -21.24 -30.69 3.47
N ASP A 92 -22.42 -30.94 2.88
CA ASP A 92 -23.61 -31.37 3.60
C ASP A 92 -23.41 -32.68 4.34
N LYS A 93 -23.73 -32.72 5.63
CA LYS A 93 -23.51 -33.92 6.47
C LYS A 93 -24.67 -34.91 6.40
N ILE A 94 -24.99 -35.36 5.18
CA ILE A 94 -26.05 -36.33 4.90
C ILE A 94 -25.50 -37.59 4.25
N THR A 95 -26.26 -38.68 4.33
CA THR A 95 -26.02 -39.92 3.59
C THR A 95 -27.06 -40.08 2.49
N VAL A 96 -26.60 -40.16 1.24
CA VAL A 96 -27.43 -40.46 0.06
C VAL A 96 -27.13 -41.89 -0.39
N ASN A 97 -28.16 -42.73 -0.43
CA ASN A 97 -28.05 -44.14 -0.80
C ASN A 97 -28.59 -44.37 -2.21
N ILE A 98 -27.71 -44.74 -3.15
CA ILE A 98 -28.06 -44.90 -4.55
C ILE A 98 -27.92 -46.37 -4.93
N LYS A 99 -29.00 -47.00 -5.39
CA LYS A 99 -28.95 -48.37 -5.92
C LYS A 99 -28.35 -48.38 -7.31
N ILE A 100 -27.35 -49.24 -7.54
CA ILE A 100 -26.66 -49.34 -8.82
C ILE A 100 -26.98 -50.67 -9.49
N ASP A 101 -27.55 -50.58 -10.68
CA ASP A 101 -27.70 -51.68 -11.63
C ASP A 101 -26.65 -51.57 -12.75
N TYR A 102 -26.13 -52.72 -13.20
CA TYR A 102 -25.16 -52.81 -14.29
C TYR A 102 -25.68 -53.80 -15.34
N SER A 103 -26.51 -53.30 -16.25
CA SER A 103 -27.20 -54.14 -17.23
C SER A 103 -27.45 -53.40 -18.55
N GLY A 104 -27.79 -54.15 -19.61
CA GLY A 104 -28.07 -53.58 -20.93
C GLY A 104 -26.84 -53.24 -21.78
N THR A 105 -27.10 -52.77 -22.99
CA THR A 105 -26.10 -52.38 -24.01
C THR A 105 -26.60 -51.15 -24.76
N GLY A 106 -25.71 -50.34 -25.32
CA GLY A 106 -26.03 -49.09 -26.02
C GLY A 106 -25.21 -47.89 -25.55
N GLY A 107 -24.31 -48.08 -24.58
CA GLY A 107 -23.41 -47.05 -24.05
C GLY A 107 -24.10 -45.97 -23.20
N GLY A 108 -25.39 -46.12 -22.90
CA GLY A 108 -26.16 -45.16 -22.10
C GLY A 108 -26.16 -45.47 -20.61
N ALA A 109 -26.49 -44.47 -19.81
CA ALA A 109 -26.76 -44.60 -18.40
C ALA A 109 -27.98 -43.73 -18.06
N ALA A 110 -28.61 -43.99 -16.92
CA ALA A 110 -29.86 -43.37 -16.55
C ALA A 110 -30.01 -43.43 -15.02
N ALA A 111 -30.32 -42.32 -14.37
CA ALA A 111 -30.55 -42.27 -12.93
C ALA A 111 -31.64 -41.27 -12.52
N GLY A 112 -32.17 -41.42 -11.30
CA GLY A 112 -33.15 -40.50 -10.76
C GLY A 112 -33.51 -40.79 -9.30
N PRO A 113 -34.17 -39.82 -8.62
CA PRO A 113 -34.64 -40.00 -7.25
C PRO A 113 -35.81 -40.97 -7.19
N ASP A 114 -35.85 -41.81 -6.16
CA ASP A 114 -36.88 -42.84 -5.97
C ASP A 114 -37.98 -42.42 -4.99
N SER A 115 -37.69 -41.49 -4.07
CA SER A 115 -38.69 -41.00 -3.11
C SER A 115 -38.57 -39.50 -2.86
N GLY A 116 -39.70 -38.88 -2.58
CA GLY A 116 -39.81 -37.47 -2.20
C GLY A 116 -41.17 -37.13 -1.61
N TYR A 117 -41.38 -35.86 -1.28
CA TYR A 117 -42.68 -35.34 -0.84
C TYR A 117 -43.06 -34.09 -1.62
N TYR A 118 -44.37 -33.83 -1.68
CA TYR A 118 -44.86 -32.50 -2.02
C TYR A 118 -44.77 -31.58 -0.80
N GLU A 119 -44.09 -30.46 -0.99
CA GLU A 119 -43.94 -29.42 0.03
C GLU A 119 -44.46 -28.08 -0.47
N ASN A 120 -44.78 -27.19 0.46
CA ASN A 120 -45.28 -25.88 0.09
C ASN A 120 -44.15 -24.98 -0.43
N TYR A 121 -44.38 -24.24 -1.51
CA TYR A 121 -43.39 -23.33 -2.09
C TYR A 121 -42.83 -22.31 -1.07
N SER A 122 -43.67 -21.73 -0.21
CA SER A 122 -43.17 -20.76 0.79
C SER A 122 -42.21 -21.41 1.79
N TRP A 123 -42.45 -22.69 2.12
CA TRP A 123 -41.56 -23.45 2.98
C TRP A 123 -40.26 -23.80 2.25
N VAL A 124 -40.32 -24.37 1.03
CA VAL A 124 -39.14 -24.70 0.23
C VAL A 124 -38.27 -23.46 -0.04
N HIS A 125 -38.88 -22.33 -0.41
CA HIS A 125 -38.18 -21.06 -0.55
C HIS A 125 -37.47 -20.67 0.75
N SER A 126 -38.14 -20.82 1.91
CA SER A 126 -37.53 -20.47 3.19
C SER A 126 -36.36 -21.39 3.55
N GLU A 127 -36.44 -22.68 3.23
CA GLU A 127 -35.34 -23.61 3.46
C GLU A 127 -34.13 -23.29 2.58
N LEU A 128 -34.35 -23.01 1.29
CA LEU A 128 -33.28 -22.62 0.36
C LEU A 128 -32.59 -21.32 0.79
N VAL A 129 -33.35 -20.29 1.17
CA VAL A 129 -32.78 -18.98 1.53
C VAL A 129 -32.14 -18.99 2.92
N ASN A 130 -32.79 -19.60 3.92
CA ASN A 130 -32.31 -19.53 5.31
C ASN A 130 -31.16 -20.50 5.59
N ASN A 131 -31.08 -21.60 4.84
CA ASN A 131 -29.96 -22.52 4.91
C ASN A 131 -28.94 -22.27 3.79
N ALA A 132 -28.91 -21.10 3.17
CA ALA A 132 -27.85 -20.76 2.22
C ALA A 132 -26.51 -20.59 2.96
N SER A 133 -25.40 -20.92 2.29
CA SER A 133 -24.07 -20.62 2.82
C SER A 133 -23.87 -19.11 3.01
N ALA A 134 -23.02 -18.71 3.96
CA ALA A 134 -22.75 -17.28 4.18
C ALA A 134 -22.16 -16.63 2.92
N GLY A 135 -22.83 -15.60 2.40
CA GLY A 135 -22.43 -14.90 1.17
C GLY A 135 -22.89 -15.56 -0.13
N ASP A 136 -23.56 -16.71 -0.06
CA ASP A 136 -24.24 -17.30 -1.20
C ASP A 136 -25.44 -16.45 -1.62
N THR A 137 -25.57 -16.24 -2.93
CA THR A 137 -26.59 -15.39 -3.55
C THR A 137 -27.48 -16.14 -4.53
N THR A 138 -27.29 -17.45 -4.69
CA THR A 138 -28.00 -18.32 -5.64
C THR A 138 -29.51 -18.22 -5.52
N PHE A 139 -30.03 -18.02 -4.30
CA PHE A 139 -31.48 -18.01 -4.02
C PHE A 139 -32.12 -16.62 -4.05
N ASN A 140 -31.33 -15.55 -4.20
CA ASN A 140 -31.81 -14.17 -4.03
C ASN A 140 -32.85 -13.72 -5.07
N SER A 141 -32.88 -14.36 -6.23
CA SER A 141 -33.81 -14.04 -7.33
C SER A 141 -35.12 -14.85 -7.27
N LEU A 142 -35.27 -15.76 -6.31
CA LEU A 142 -36.49 -16.53 -6.15
C LEU A 142 -37.67 -15.62 -5.74
N PRO A 143 -38.86 -15.78 -6.36
CA PRO A 143 -40.02 -14.98 -6.01
C PRO A 143 -40.44 -15.14 -4.55
N THR A 144 -40.51 -14.03 -3.81
CA THR A 144 -41.06 -14.04 -2.46
C THR A 144 -42.59 -14.23 -2.51
N GLY A 145 -43.15 -15.10 -1.67
CA GLY A 145 -44.60 -15.36 -1.61
C GLY A 145 -44.95 -16.83 -1.38
N SER A 146 -46.24 -17.16 -1.56
CA SER A 146 -46.75 -18.53 -1.37
C SER A 146 -46.81 -19.37 -2.64
N THR A 147 -46.48 -18.79 -3.80
CA THR A 147 -46.53 -19.49 -5.08
C THR A 147 -45.40 -19.04 -6.01
N ILE A 148 -44.94 -19.95 -6.86
CA ILE A 148 -44.05 -19.66 -8.00
C ILE A 148 -44.79 -19.90 -9.31
N GLN A 149 -44.98 -18.85 -10.12
CA GLN A 149 -45.79 -18.90 -11.35
C GLN A 149 -47.18 -19.56 -11.14
N GLY A 150 -47.80 -19.29 -10.00
CA GLY A 150 -49.12 -19.82 -9.64
C GLY A 150 -49.13 -21.23 -9.03
N GLN A 151 -47.97 -21.87 -8.90
CA GLN A 151 -47.83 -23.20 -8.28
C GLN A 151 -47.49 -23.06 -6.79
N SER A 152 -48.24 -23.75 -5.93
CA SER A 152 -48.04 -23.73 -4.46
C SER A 152 -47.33 -24.97 -3.93
N ASN A 153 -47.31 -26.05 -4.71
CA ASN A 153 -46.74 -27.34 -4.31
C ASN A 153 -45.47 -27.59 -5.13
N VAL A 154 -44.45 -28.08 -4.46
CA VAL A 154 -43.13 -28.33 -5.02
C VAL A 154 -42.75 -29.77 -4.73
N ALA A 155 -42.30 -30.53 -5.73
CA ALA A 155 -41.71 -31.83 -5.49
C ALA A 155 -40.31 -31.65 -4.88
N VAL A 156 -40.08 -32.26 -3.72
CA VAL A 156 -38.79 -32.22 -3.01
C VAL A 156 -38.32 -33.66 -2.78
N TRP A 157 -37.09 -33.95 -3.22
CA TRP A 157 -36.56 -35.31 -3.20
C TRP A 157 -35.83 -35.62 -1.89
N ASN A 158 -35.71 -36.90 -1.56
CA ASN A 158 -35.11 -37.36 -0.30
C ASN A 158 -33.74 -36.76 -0.01
N ALA A 159 -32.88 -36.62 -1.01
CA ALA A 159 -31.57 -35.98 -0.84
C ALA A 159 -31.73 -34.56 -0.27
N GLN A 160 -32.66 -33.76 -0.82
CA GLN A 160 -32.95 -32.39 -0.37
C GLN A 160 -33.66 -32.35 0.99
N LEU A 161 -34.61 -33.26 1.22
CA LEU A 161 -35.29 -33.38 2.51
C LEU A 161 -34.33 -33.70 3.67
N LYS A 162 -33.25 -34.44 3.38
CA LYS A 162 -32.16 -34.69 4.33
C LYS A 162 -31.31 -33.44 4.58
N LEU A 163 -31.07 -32.59 3.57
CA LEU A 163 -30.34 -31.32 3.72
C LEU A 163 -31.02 -30.43 4.77
N TRP A 164 -32.34 -30.36 4.73
CA TRP A 164 -33.15 -29.50 5.60
C TRP A 164 -33.63 -30.19 6.88
N GLY A 165 -33.15 -31.42 7.14
CA GLY A 165 -33.45 -32.15 8.37
C GLY A 165 -34.90 -32.62 8.52
N VAL A 166 -35.70 -32.60 7.44
CA VAL A 166 -37.05 -33.19 7.42
C VAL A 166 -36.96 -34.71 7.52
N LEU A 167 -36.04 -35.29 6.74
CA LEU A 167 -35.59 -36.65 6.94
C LEU A 167 -34.30 -36.63 7.78
N GLY A 168 -34.10 -37.67 8.58
CA GLY A 168 -32.83 -37.83 9.30
C GLY A 168 -31.67 -37.91 8.31
N ALA A 169 -30.54 -37.30 8.64
CA ALA A 169 -29.36 -37.23 7.76
C ALA A 169 -28.90 -38.61 7.23
N ASN A 170 -29.14 -39.68 7.99
CA ASN A 170 -28.80 -41.07 7.62
C ASN A 170 -30.04 -41.97 7.50
N ASP A 171 -31.21 -41.38 7.24
CA ASP A 171 -32.46 -42.13 7.10
C ASP A 171 -32.37 -43.12 5.93
N THR A 172 -32.81 -44.36 6.17
CA THR A 172 -32.85 -45.48 5.21
C THR A 172 -34.23 -46.12 5.12
N THR A 173 -35.25 -45.50 5.72
CA THR A 173 -36.63 -46.02 5.74
C THR A 173 -37.31 -45.93 4.38
N THR A 174 -36.91 -44.94 3.59
CA THR A 174 -37.28 -44.75 2.19
C THR A 174 -36.05 -44.82 1.31
N ASP A 175 -36.24 -45.26 0.07
CA ASP A 175 -35.20 -45.35 -0.94
C ASP A 175 -34.87 -43.96 -1.49
N ASP A 176 -33.58 -43.58 -1.53
CA ASP A 176 -33.21 -42.22 -1.99
C ASP A 176 -33.24 -42.14 -3.52
N ALA A 177 -32.52 -43.03 -4.20
CA ALA A 177 -32.37 -42.99 -5.65
C ALA A 177 -31.83 -44.30 -6.25
N SER A 178 -31.96 -44.42 -7.57
CA SER A 178 -31.48 -45.54 -8.36
C SER A 178 -30.75 -45.05 -9.62
N ALA A 179 -29.77 -45.81 -10.09
CA ALA A 179 -29.02 -45.58 -11.32
C ALA A 179 -28.72 -46.90 -12.05
N ASN A 180 -28.89 -46.91 -13.36
CA ASN A 180 -28.52 -47.99 -14.26
C ASN A 180 -27.40 -47.56 -15.21
N PHE A 181 -26.38 -48.40 -15.36
CA PHE A 181 -25.26 -48.18 -16.28
C PHE A 181 -25.16 -49.33 -17.29
N SER A 182 -25.16 -49.01 -18.59
CA SER A 182 -24.97 -50.02 -19.64
C SER A 182 -23.61 -50.70 -19.57
N THR A 183 -23.59 -51.99 -19.91
CA THR A 183 -22.39 -52.83 -19.78
C THR A 183 -21.27 -52.51 -20.78
N ASP A 184 -21.54 -51.66 -21.76
CA ASP A 184 -20.67 -51.27 -22.87
C ASP A 184 -20.29 -49.77 -22.87
N ILE A 185 -20.45 -49.06 -21.75
CA ILE A 185 -19.91 -47.71 -21.55
C ILE A 185 -18.38 -47.75 -21.68
N ASP A 186 -17.80 -46.82 -22.45
CA ASP A 186 -16.34 -46.68 -22.55
C ASP A 186 -15.74 -46.39 -21.17
N PRO A 187 -14.83 -47.25 -20.67
CA PRO A 187 -14.21 -47.05 -19.36
C PRO A 187 -13.50 -45.70 -19.19
N ASN A 188 -13.06 -45.06 -20.29
CA ASN A 188 -12.41 -43.76 -20.24
C ASN A 188 -13.38 -42.59 -20.02
N LEU A 189 -14.67 -42.81 -20.24
CA LEU A 189 -15.74 -41.81 -20.08
C LEU A 189 -16.55 -42.02 -18.81
N LEU A 190 -16.35 -43.14 -18.13
CA LEU A 190 -17.20 -43.59 -17.05
C LEU A 190 -17.28 -42.62 -15.87
N VAL A 191 -16.21 -41.88 -15.55
CA VAL A 191 -16.24 -40.93 -14.43
C VAL A 191 -17.19 -39.78 -14.76
N GLY A 192 -17.10 -39.21 -15.97
CA GLY A 192 -18.00 -38.16 -16.46
C GLY A 192 -19.46 -38.65 -16.52
N VAL A 193 -19.69 -39.85 -17.07
CA VAL A 193 -21.02 -40.47 -17.11
C VAL A 193 -21.57 -40.69 -15.70
N ALA A 194 -20.75 -41.18 -14.76
CA ALA A 194 -21.18 -41.38 -13.39
C ALA A 194 -21.46 -40.05 -12.67
N LEU A 195 -20.67 -38.99 -12.88
CA LEU A 195 -20.96 -37.66 -12.32
C LEU A 195 -22.29 -37.13 -12.84
N HIS A 196 -22.56 -37.32 -14.12
CA HIS A 196 -23.81 -36.94 -14.77
C HIS A 196 -25.02 -37.65 -14.15
N GLU A 197 -24.98 -38.98 -14.07
CA GLU A 197 -26.11 -39.78 -13.57
C GLU A 197 -26.30 -39.67 -12.06
N LEU A 198 -25.23 -39.72 -11.28
CA LEU A 198 -25.36 -39.65 -9.83
C LEU A 198 -25.95 -38.30 -9.38
N THR A 199 -25.78 -37.24 -10.17
CA THR A 199 -26.41 -35.94 -9.88
C THR A 199 -27.88 -35.88 -10.30
N HIS A 200 -28.30 -36.62 -11.33
CA HIS A 200 -29.73 -36.88 -11.60
C HIS A 200 -30.39 -37.58 -10.40
N ALA A 201 -29.75 -38.64 -9.88
CA ALA A 201 -30.16 -39.30 -8.64
C ALA A 201 -30.23 -38.36 -7.42
N MET A 202 -29.43 -37.28 -7.42
CA MET A 202 -29.42 -36.23 -6.40
C MET A 202 -30.30 -35.03 -6.77
N ALA A 203 -31.44 -35.24 -7.42
CA ALA A 203 -32.45 -34.22 -7.75
C ALA A 203 -32.18 -33.32 -8.96
N ARG A 204 -31.17 -33.58 -9.80
CA ARG A 204 -30.95 -32.83 -11.06
C ARG A 204 -31.92 -33.29 -12.17
N VAL A 205 -33.20 -33.47 -11.88
CA VAL A 205 -34.22 -33.91 -12.85
C VAL A 205 -35.52 -33.11 -12.70
N PRO A 206 -36.22 -32.76 -13.81
CA PRO A 206 -37.49 -32.07 -13.76
C PRO A 206 -38.66 -33.04 -13.52
N TYR A 207 -39.65 -32.60 -12.74
CA TYR A 207 -40.80 -33.38 -12.32
C TYR A 207 -42.06 -32.89 -13.03
N GLY A 208 -42.55 -33.67 -14.01
CA GLY A 208 -43.93 -33.56 -14.49
C GLY A 208 -44.41 -32.13 -14.77
N SER A 209 -45.54 -31.72 -14.18
CA SER A 209 -46.16 -30.39 -14.40
C SER A 209 -46.25 -29.51 -13.15
N ALA A 210 -45.88 -30.07 -11.99
CA ALA A 210 -45.70 -29.34 -10.75
C ALA A 210 -44.20 -29.10 -10.58
N PRO A 211 -43.74 -27.91 -10.18
CA PRO A 211 -42.31 -27.64 -10.14
C PRO A 211 -41.61 -28.51 -9.09
N ASP A 212 -40.35 -28.81 -9.32
CA ASP A 212 -39.38 -29.15 -8.30
C ASP A 212 -38.38 -28.00 -8.10
N VAL A 213 -37.36 -28.22 -7.27
CA VAL A 213 -36.30 -27.25 -7.03
C VAL A 213 -35.44 -26.99 -8.27
N PHE A 214 -35.20 -27.99 -9.11
CA PHE A 214 -34.43 -27.84 -10.36
C PHE A 214 -35.12 -26.86 -11.31
N ASP A 215 -36.44 -27.01 -11.47
CA ASP A 215 -37.31 -26.18 -12.29
C ASP A 215 -37.34 -24.70 -11.88
N PHE A 216 -36.95 -24.36 -10.64
CA PHE A 216 -36.85 -22.96 -10.21
C PHE A 216 -35.79 -22.16 -10.99
N TYR A 217 -34.85 -22.85 -11.64
CA TYR A 217 -33.72 -22.25 -12.34
C TYR A 217 -33.72 -22.49 -13.84
N ARG A 218 -34.81 -23.06 -14.34
CA ARG A 218 -34.98 -23.45 -15.75
C ARG A 218 -35.88 -22.46 -16.47
N PHE A 219 -35.30 -21.62 -17.33
CA PHE A 219 -36.00 -20.50 -17.97
C PHE A 219 -36.15 -20.67 -19.48
N THR A 220 -37.26 -20.21 -20.03
CA THR A 220 -37.47 -20.04 -21.49
C THR A 220 -37.25 -18.60 -21.92
N SER A 221 -37.39 -17.66 -20.99
CA SER A 221 -37.08 -16.23 -21.13
C SER A 221 -36.99 -15.59 -19.74
N PRO A 222 -36.45 -14.35 -19.61
CA PRO A 222 -36.39 -13.66 -18.32
C PRO A 222 -37.75 -13.62 -17.61
N GLY A 223 -37.78 -14.08 -16.37
CA GLY A 223 -38.99 -14.15 -15.55
C GLY A 223 -39.96 -15.29 -15.88
N VAL A 224 -39.68 -16.13 -16.88
CA VAL A 224 -40.55 -17.24 -17.31
C VAL A 224 -39.82 -18.58 -17.20
N ARG A 225 -40.20 -19.35 -16.19
CA ARG A 225 -39.72 -20.72 -15.92
C ARG A 225 -40.52 -21.76 -16.67
N LEU A 226 -39.86 -22.87 -16.98
CA LEU A 226 -40.44 -24.05 -17.60
C LEU A 226 -40.64 -25.14 -16.54
N PHE A 227 -41.89 -25.53 -16.31
CA PHE A 227 -42.27 -26.64 -15.43
C PHE A 227 -42.77 -27.79 -16.30
N GLU A 228 -41.84 -28.61 -16.79
CA GLU A 228 -42.14 -29.75 -17.67
C GLU A 228 -41.07 -30.85 -17.59
N GLY A 229 -41.49 -32.07 -17.24
CA GLY A 229 -40.65 -33.26 -17.20
C GLY A 229 -40.85 -34.23 -18.38
N ARG A 230 -40.99 -33.73 -19.62
CA ARG A 230 -41.05 -34.61 -20.81
C ARG A 230 -39.66 -34.70 -21.45
N ALA A 231 -39.27 -35.92 -21.89
CA ALA A 231 -38.07 -36.22 -22.69
C ALA A 231 -37.80 -35.35 -23.94
N THR A 232 -38.71 -34.49 -24.38
CA THR A 232 -38.38 -33.43 -25.36
C THR A 232 -39.02 -32.14 -24.89
N ALA A 233 -38.23 -31.28 -24.26
CA ALA A 233 -38.68 -30.00 -23.77
C ALA A 233 -38.41 -28.88 -24.79
N PRO A 234 -39.18 -27.77 -24.74
CA PRO A 234 -38.81 -26.57 -25.48
C PRO A 234 -37.45 -26.04 -25.01
N ALA A 235 -36.77 -25.28 -25.89
CA ALA A 235 -35.49 -24.66 -25.56
C ALA A 235 -35.58 -23.88 -24.24
N ALA A 236 -34.75 -24.29 -23.28
CA ALA A 236 -34.65 -23.69 -21.96
C ALA A 236 -33.17 -23.54 -21.57
N TYR A 237 -32.90 -22.74 -20.55
CA TYR A 237 -31.56 -22.50 -20.06
C TYR A 237 -31.50 -22.36 -18.55
N PHE A 238 -30.34 -22.70 -18.00
CA PHE A 238 -30.02 -22.55 -16.59
C PHE A 238 -29.68 -21.09 -16.28
N SER A 239 -30.29 -20.53 -15.23
CA SER A 239 -30.05 -19.16 -14.79
C SER A 239 -30.35 -18.99 -13.30
N LEU A 240 -29.51 -18.21 -12.60
CA LEU A 240 -29.64 -17.93 -11.16
C LEU A 240 -30.19 -16.53 -10.84
N ASP A 241 -30.38 -15.68 -11.85
CA ASP A 241 -30.74 -14.27 -11.70
C ASP A 241 -32.12 -13.95 -12.31
N GLY A 242 -33.06 -14.90 -12.17
CA GLY A 242 -34.41 -14.75 -12.71
C GLY A 242 -34.50 -14.87 -14.23
N GLY A 243 -33.52 -15.51 -14.86
CA GLY A 243 -33.50 -15.75 -16.31
C GLY A 243 -32.75 -14.67 -17.10
N ILE A 244 -31.99 -13.78 -16.46
CA ILE A 244 -31.28 -12.68 -17.15
C ILE A 244 -29.98 -13.20 -17.77
N THR A 245 -29.16 -13.89 -17.00
CA THR A 245 -27.90 -14.50 -17.44
C THR A 245 -28.11 -15.97 -17.73
N LYS A 246 -27.68 -16.38 -18.92
CA LYS A 246 -27.66 -17.77 -19.34
C LYS A 246 -26.34 -18.43 -18.93
N LEU A 247 -26.40 -19.45 -18.07
CA LEU A 247 -25.23 -20.18 -17.56
C LEU A 247 -24.99 -21.52 -18.27
N ALA A 248 -26.06 -22.16 -18.74
CA ALA A 248 -26.04 -23.37 -19.57
C ALA A 248 -27.30 -23.42 -20.43
N ASP A 249 -27.24 -24.07 -21.58
CA ASP A 249 -28.44 -24.39 -22.37
C ASP A 249 -28.88 -25.83 -22.06
N TYR A 250 -30.16 -26.06 -21.77
CA TYR A 250 -30.67 -27.41 -21.56
C TYR A 250 -30.91 -28.12 -22.90
N GLY A 251 -30.73 -29.44 -22.89
CA GLY A 251 -30.91 -30.37 -23.99
C GLY A 251 -32.34 -30.40 -24.48
N GLN A 252 -32.50 -30.84 -25.72
CA GLN A 252 -33.79 -30.94 -26.39
C GLN A 252 -34.01 -32.33 -27.02
N ASN A 253 -32.97 -33.17 -27.04
CA ASN A 253 -32.94 -34.41 -27.80
C ASN A 253 -32.79 -35.68 -26.93
N SER A 254 -32.35 -35.53 -25.67
CA SER A 254 -32.24 -36.59 -24.65
C SER A 254 -33.10 -36.24 -23.43
N ASP A 255 -32.53 -36.11 -22.23
CA ASP A 255 -33.23 -35.71 -21.01
C ASP A 255 -33.38 -34.17 -20.93
N PRO A 256 -34.57 -33.63 -20.59
CA PRO A 256 -34.80 -32.22 -20.33
C PRO A 256 -33.91 -31.56 -19.24
N SER A 257 -33.25 -32.30 -18.35
CA SER A 257 -32.25 -31.75 -17.39
C SER A 257 -30.80 -31.79 -17.86
N ASP A 258 -30.51 -32.46 -18.97
CA ASP A 258 -29.17 -32.47 -19.55
C ASP A 258 -28.85 -31.12 -20.17
N PHE A 259 -27.58 -30.80 -20.31
CA PHE A 259 -27.15 -29.64 -21.08
C PHE A 259 -27.02 -29.97 -22.57
N LEU A 260 -27.31 -29.00 -23.43
CA LEU A 260 -27.17 -29.13 -24.87
C LEU A 260 -25.68 -29.09 -25.23
N ASN A 261 -25.11 -30.10 -25.90
CA ASN A 261 -23.69 -30.12 -26.30
C ASN A 261 -23.19 -28.89 -27.10
N SER A 262 -24.08 -28.11 -27.70
CA SER A 262 -23.75 -26.87 -28.42
C SER A 262 -24.01 -25.60 -27.62
N GLY A 263 -24.36 -25.75 -26.34
CA GLY A 263 -24.71 -24.68 -25.41
C GLY A 263 -23.52 -23.89 -24.88
N VAL A 264 -23.84 -22.83 -24.13
CA VAL A 264 -22.84 -21.89 -23.61
C VAL A 264 -21.81 -22.50 -22.64
N GLN A 265 -22.15 -23.62 -21.99
CA GLN A 265 -21.26 -24.37 -21.10
C GLN A 265 -20.14 -25.12 -21.85
N GLY A 266 -20.25 -25.25 -23.17
CA GLY A 266 -19.26 -25.88 -24.04
C GLY A 266 -19.49 -27.37 -24.29
N SER A 267 -18.86 -27.89 -25.35
CA SER A 267 -19.16 -29.22 -25.89
C SER A 267 -18.64 -30.40 -25.09
N ASN A 268 -17.78 -30.15 -24.12
CA ASN A 268 -17.05 -31.17 -23.36
C ASN A 268 -17.54 -31.28 -21.91
N ASP A 269 -18.52 -30.47 -21.54
CA ASP A 269 -19.11 -30.46 -20.20
C ASP A 269 -19.74 -31.83 -19.86
N PRO A 270 -19.55 -32.35 -18.63
CA PRO A 270 -20.02 -33.68 -18.25
C PRO A 270 -21.54 -33.77 -18.13
N PHE A 271 -22.26 -32.65 -17.92
CA PHE A 271 -23.72 -32.64 -17.83
C PHE A 271 -24.40 -32.55 -19.20
N ASN A 272 -23.64 -32.59 -20.29
CA ASN A 272 -24.20 -32.59 -21.65
C ASN A 272 -24.99 -33.87 -21.99
N GLU A 273 -26.01 -33.74 -22.85
CA GLU A 273 -26.94 -34.80 -23.29
C GLU A 273 -26.26 -35.96 -24.03
N TYR A 274 -25.09 -35.71 -24.63
CA TYR A 274 -24.29 -36.75 -25.26
C TYR A 274 -22.83 -36.67 -24.84
N TYR A 275 -22.32 -37.78 -24.30
CA TYR A 275 -20.90 -37.93 -24.04
C TYR A 275 -20.12 -38.08 -25.35
N THR A 276 -18.98 -37.41 -25.45
CA THR A 276 -17.99 -37.58 -26.52
C THR A 276 -16.65 -38.07 -25.95
N SER A 277 -15.71 -38.44 -26.82
CA SER A 277 -14.35 -38.79 -26.40
C SER A 277 -13.59 -37.66 -25.68
N SER A 278 -14.11 -36.43 -25.74
CA SER A 278 -13.52 -35.25 -25.10
C SER A 278 -14.27 -34.82 -23.83
N THR A 279 -15.26 -35.59 -23.37
CA THR A 279 -16.02 -35.28 -22.16
C THR A 279 -15.09 -35.20 -20.95
N ILE A 280 -15.21 -34.11 -20.19
CA ILE A 280 -14.44 -33.88 -18.97
C ILE A 280 -14.83 -34.93 -17.92
N GLN A 281 -13.83 -35.49 -17.23
CA GLN A 281 -14.01 -36.52 -16.21
C GLN A 281 -14.01 -35.91 -14.79
N GLY A 282 -14.69 -34.77 -14.63
CA GLY A 282 -14.75 -33.93 -13.43
C GLY A 282 -15.82 -32.85 -13.57
N LEU A 283 -16.16 -32.16 -12.47
CA LEU A 283 -17.20 -31.12 -12.45
C LEU A 283 -16.66 -29.76 -12.94
N THR A 284 -17.43 -29.07 -13.78
CA THR A 284 -17.19 -27.69 -14.20
C THR A 284 -17.78 -26.70 -13.21
N THR A 285 -17.46 -25.41 -13.37
CA THR A 285 -18.08 -24.34 -12.57
C THR A 285 -19.59 -24.29 -12.74
N THR A 286 -20.09 -24.63 -13.93
CA THR A 286 -21.52 -24.65 -14.22
C THR A 286 -22.20 -25.81 -13.50
N ASP A 287 -21.58 -26.98 -13.46
CA ASP A 287 -22.07 -28.16 -12.73
C ASP A 287 -22.20 -27.87 -11.23
N LEU A 288 -21.17 -27.24 -10.66
CA LEU A 288 -21.17 -26.86 -9.25
C LEU A 288 -22.30 -25.86 -8.96
N LYS A 289 -22.49 -24.83 -9.79
CA LYS A 289 -23.62 -23.89 -9.65
C LYS A 289 -24.98 -24.59 -9.73
N GLN A 290 -25.11 -25.61 -10.57
CA GLN A 290 -26.34 -26.41 -10.67
C GLN A 290 -26.60 -27.20 -9.38
N LEU A 291 -25.56 -27.77 -8.75
CA LEU A 291 -25.67 -28.47 -7.47
C LEU A 291 -26.03 -27.50 -6.31
N ASP A 292 -25.41 -26.33 -6.29
CA ASP A 292 -25.74 -25.26 -5.33
C ASP A 292 -27.21 -24.82 -5.46
N ALA A 293 -27.68 -24.65 -6.70
CA ALA A 293 -29.08 -24.31 -6.99
C ALA A 293 -30.08 -25.37 -6.50
N LEU A 294 -29.67 -26.64 -6.40
CA LEU A 294 -30.49 -27.72 -5.84
C LEU A 294 -30.54 -27.70 -4.30
N GLY A 295 -29.77 -26.82 -3.66
CA GLY A 295 -29.70 -26.63 -2.21
C GLY A 295 -28.51 -27.29 -1.52
N PHE A 296 -27.59 -27.92 -2.26
CA PHE A 296 -26.38 -28.52 -1.67
C PHE A 296 -25.37 -27.43 -1.32
N HIS A 297 -24.80 -27.51 -0.11
CA HIS A 297 -23.72 -26.64 0.30
C HIS A 297 -22.44 -27.11 -0.34
N LEU A 298 -22.02 -26.39 -1.38
CA LEU A 298 -20.72 -26.63 -1.96
C LEU A 298 -19.63 -26.44 -0.91
N ALA A 299 -18.54 -27.18 -1.06
CA ALA A 299 -17.26 -26.80 -0.47
C ALA A 299 -16.86 -25.48 -1.14
N LEU A 300 -17.46 -24.38 -0.67
CA LEU A 300 -17.22 -23.04 -1.18
C LEU A 300 -15.73 -22.80 -1.11
N ASN A 301 -15.10 -22.86 -2.26
CA ASN A 301 -13.98 -21.98 -2.52
C ASN A 301 -14.55 -20.82 -3.30
N SER A 302 -15.31 -19.95 -2.61
CA SER A 302 -15.30 -18.56 -3.05
C SER A 302 -13.83 -18.19 -3.20
N PRO A 303 -13.36 -17.77 -4.39
CA PRO A 303 -11.96 -17.50 -4.59
C PRO A 303 -11.52 -16.51 -3.50
N THR A 304 -10.68 -16.95 -2.57
CA THR A 304 -10.18 -16.09 -1.52
C THR A 304 -9.01 -15.34 -2.10
N THR A 305 -9.16 -14.03 -2.30
CA THR A 305 -8.02 -13.17 -2.58
C THR A 305 -7.14 -13.18 -1.34
N LEU A 306 -5.99 -13.84 -1.45
CA LEU A 306 -4.96 -13.87 -0.41
C LEU A 306 -4.19 -12.55 -0.41
N GLU A 307 -3.99 -11.97 -1.58
CA GLU A 307 -3.19 -10.77 -1.81
C GLU A 307 -3.63 -10.08 -3.11
N SER A 308 -3.53 -8.74 -3.17
CA SER A 308 -4.03 -7.92 -4.30
C SER A 308 -3.29 -6.59 -4.46
N TYR A 309 -2.01 -6.54 -4.08
CA TYR A 309 -1.15 -5.39 -4.31
C TYR A 309 -0.55 -5.45 -5.72
N GLY A 310 -0.24 -4.29 -6.30
CA GLY A 310 0.34 -4.23 -7.64
C GLY A 310 -0.60 -4.68 -8.77
N SER A 311 -0.06 -5.37 -9.77
CA SER A 311 -0.79 -5.70 -11.02
C SER A 311 -1.40 -7.11 -11.02
N THR A 312 -1.04 -7.91 -10.03
CA THR A 312 -1.47 -9.30 -9.87
C THR A 312 -2.12 -9.49 -8.52
N SER A 313 -3.11 -10.38 -8.46
CA SER A 313 -3.77 -10.80 -7.23
C SER A 313 -3.55 -12.29 -7.07
N LEU A 314 -3.03 -12.70 -5.92
CA LEU A 314 -2.95 -14.09 -5.54
C LEU A 314 -4.31 -14.54 -5.00
N VAL A 315 -4.91 -15.51 -5.67
CA VAL A 315 -6.25 -16.00 -5.36
C VAL A 315 -6.22 -17.50 -5.13
N GLN A 316 -6.77 -17.97 -4.01
CA GLN A 316 -6.99 -19.39 -3.79
C GLN A 316 -8.41 -19.77 -4.21
N ALA A 317 -8.55 -20.68 -5.17
CA ALA A 317 -9.82 -21.24 -5.60
C ALA A 317 -9.70 -22.76 -5.67
N GLY A 318 -10.58 -23.47 -4.97
CA GLY A 318 -10.32 -24.85 -4.63
C GLY A 318 -9.18 -24.98 -3.63
N SER A 319 -8.50 -26.10 -3.74
CA SER A 319 -7.16 -26.25 -3.18
C SER A 319 -6.09 -25.54 -4.01
N ASN A 320 -6.39 -24.94 -5.18
CA ASN A 320 -5.38 -24.39 -6.08
C ASN A 320 -5.16 -22.90 -5.87
N TYR A 321 -3.98 -22.41 -6.27
CA TYR A 321 -3.63 -20.99 -6.25
C TYR A 321 -3.51 -20.42 -7.68
N PHE A 322 -4.01 -19.22 -7.89
CA PHE A 322 -4.08 -18.50 -9.17
C PHE A 322 -3.47 -17.11 -9.05
N MET A 323 -2.86 -16.64 -10.14
CA MET A 323 -2.24 -15.32 -10.26
C MET A 323 -3.08 -14.50 -11.24
N ASN A 324 -4.12 -13.83 -10.74
CA ASN A 324 -5.11 -13.12 -11.56
C ASN A 324 -4.73 -11.64 -11.72
N PRO A 325 -4.97 -10.99 -12.86
CA PRO A 325 -4.78 -9.54 -12.98
C PRO A 325 -5.68 -8.76 -12.02
N THR A 326 -5.15 -7.75 -11.32
CA THR A 326 -5.95 -6.90 -10.41
C THR A 326 -6.99 -6.05 -11.15
N ALA A 327 -6.76 -5.78 -12.43
CA ALA A 327 -7.74 -5.14 -13.33
C ALA A 327 -8.95 -6.03 -13.68
N GLY A 328 -8.98 -7.28 -13.21
CA GLY A 328 -10.02 -8.27 -13.47
C GLY A 328 -9.67 -9.24 -14.60
N GLY A 329 -10.29 -10.43 -14.55
CA GLY A 329 -10.02 -11.55 -15.45
C GLY A 329 -9.37 -12.74 -14.73
N ALA A 330 -9.20 -13.85 -15.46
CA ALA A 330 -8.54 -15.05 -14.96
C ALA A 330 -7.10 -15.10 -15.45
N GLY A 331 -6.16 -15.34 -14.54
CA GLY A 331 -4.78 -15.65 -14.85
C GLY A 331 -4.44 -17.13 -14.61
N PRO A 332 -3.18 -17.54 -14.82
CA PRO A 332 -2.78 -18.93 -14.69
C PRO A 332 -2.77 -19.40 -13.23
N SER A 333 -2.97 -20.71 -13.03
CA SER A 333 -2.66 -21.33 -11.73
C SER A 333 -1.15 -21.43 -11.53
N ILE A 334 -0.67 -21.33 -10.30
CA ILE A 334 0.70 -21.71 -9.95
C ILE A 334 0.85 -23.22 -10.18
N LYS A 335 1.91 -23.64 -10.88
CA LYS A 335 2.18 -25.05 -11.23
C LYS A 335 3.57 -25.48 -10.83
N TYR A 336 3.69 -26.71 -10.35
CA TYR A 336 4.96 -27.38 -10.11
C TYR A 336 4.98 -28.69 -10.90
N SER A 337 6.03 -28.91 -11.69
CA SER A 337 6.13 -30.05 -12.63
C SER A 337 4.92 -30.21 -13.57
N GLY A 338 4.30 -29.10 -13.98
CA GLY A 338 3.19 -29.06 -14.95
C GLY A 338 1.79 -29.25 -14.37
N THR A 339 1.67 -29.56 -13.08
CA THR A 339 0.39 -29.68 -12.36
C THR A 339 0.16 -28.49 -11.43
N SER A 340 -1.09 -28.05 -11.27
CA SER A 340 -1.46 -26.97 -10.35
C SER A 340 -1.04 -27.30 -8.92
N VAL A 341 -0.46 -26.30 -8.25
CA VAL A 341 -0.04 -26.42 -6.85
C VAL A 341 -1.28 -26.37 -5.96
N VAL A 342 -1.40 -27.36 -5.07
CA VAL A 342 -2.50 -27.45 -4.11
C VAL A 342 -2.10 -27.02 -2.70
N ALA A 343 -3.06 -26.54 -1.92
CA ALA A 343 -2.87 -26.16 -0.52
C ALA A 343 -2.30 -27.33 0.29
N GLY A 344 -1.27 -27.04 1.10
CA GLY A 344 -0.55 -28.04 1.89
C GLY A 344 0.46 -28.90 1.11
N GLN A 345 0.59 -28.76 -0.21
CA GLN A 345 1.53 -29.57 -1.02
C GLN A 345 2.98 -29.46 -0.56
N PHE A 346 3.41 -28.29 -0.09
CA PHE A 346 4.78 -28.01 0.34
C PHE A 346 4.91 -27.90 1.86
N GLY A 347 4.05 -28.62 2.60
CA GLY A 347 4.01 -28.58 4.06
C GLY A 347 3.61 -27.20 4.56
N ASP A 348 4.45 -26.60 5.42
CA ASP A 348 4.18 -25.32 6.09
C ASP A 348 4.41 -24.10 5.19
N TYR A 349 4.88 -24.28 3.95
CA TYR A 349 5.01 -23.19 2.99
C TYR A 349 3.66 -22.85 2.36
N VAL A 350 3.24 -21.60 2.56
CA VAL A 350 2.05 -21.00 1.94
C VAL A 350 2.45 -19.84 1.03
N PRO A 351 1.80 -19.65 -0.13
CA PRO A 351 2.06 -18.49 -0.96
C PRO A 351 1.41 -17.27 -0.31
N ILE A 352 2.12 -16.14 -0.29
CA ILE A 352 1.70 -14.91 0.39
C ILE A 352 1.56 -13.72 -0.55
N GLY A 353 2.10 -13.80 -1.78
CA GLY A 353 1.92 -12.79 -2.81
C GLY A 353 2.42 -13.27 -4.16
N ALA A 354 1.95 -12.64 -5.23
CA ALA A 354 2.42 -12.89 -6.59
C ALA A 354 2.45 -11.59 -7.39
N GLU A 355 3.46 -11.42 -8.25
CA GLU A 355 3.52 -10.28 -9.17
C GLU A 355 3.97 -10.70 -10.57
N ALA A 356 3.39 -10.05 -11.58
CA ALA A 356 3.75 -10.25 -12.96
C ALA A 356 5.10 -9.57 -13.25
N VAL A 357 6.02 -10.33 -13.81
CA VAL A 357 7.35 -9.86 -14.23
C VAL A 357 7.55 -10.11 -15.72
N THR A 358 8.65 -9.61 -16.28
CA THR A 358 8.94 -9.82 -17.70
C THR A 358 9.11 -11.32 -17.99
N ASN A 359 8.15 -11.88 -18.76
CA ASN A 359 8.03 -13.28 -19.16
C ASN A 359 7.44 -14.28 -18.14
N GLY A 360 6.79 -13.81 -17.07
CA GLY A 360 6.12 -14.73 -16.13
C GLY A 360 5.67 -14.05 -14.85
N TYR A 361 5.76 -14.77 -13.74
CA TYR A 361 5.42 -14.26 -12.41
C TYR A 361 6.49 -14.63 -11.40
N GLU A 362 6.65 -13.77 -10.40
CA GLU A 362 7.26 -14.12 -9.13
C GLU A 362 6.19 -14.47 -8.10
N VAL A 363 6.48 -15.46 -7.25
CA VAL A 363 5.55 -15.90 -6.19
C VAL A 363 6.29 -15.99 -4.88
N ALA A 364 5.90 -15.17 -3.91
CA ALA A 364 6.46 -15.17 -2.57
C ALA A 364 5.78 -16.25 -1.72
N TRP A 365 6.59 -17.02 -1.00
CA TRP A 365 6.18 -18.09 -0.10
C TRP A 365 6.74 -17.84 1.29
N LYS A 366 5.94 -18.13 2.31
CA LYS A 366 6.33 -18.07 3.72
C LYS A 366 6.10 -19.42 4.38
N ASN A 367 7.09 -19.89 5.12
CA ASN A 367 6.96 -21.03 6.01
C ASN A 367 6.37 -20.55 7.34
N THR A 368 5.14 -20.97 7.66
CA THR A 368 4.45 -20.50 8.86
C THR A 368 5.04 -21.01 10.17
N THR A 369 5.92 -22.02 10.12
CA THR A 369 6.54 -22.64 11.29
C THR A 369 7.94 -22.08 11.57
N THR A 370 8.75 -21.87 10.53
CA THR A 370 10.15 -21.45 10.66
C THR A 370 10.38 -19.97 10.35
N ASP A 371 9.36 -19.25 9.91
CA ASP A 371 9.44 -17.85 9.45
C ASP A 371 10.50 -17.65 8.36
N GLN A 372 10.69 -18.68 7.52
CA GLN A 372 11.53 -18.63 6.33
C GLN A 372 10.71 -18.23 5.11
N TYR A 373 11.36 -17.55 4.18
CA TYR A 373 10.76 -17.04 2.95
C TYR A 373 11.45 -17.64 1.74
N SER A 374 10.72 -17.79 0.64
CA SER A 374 11.25 -18.14 -0.67
C SER A 374 10.48 -17.41 -1.76
N VAL A 375 11.14 -17.03 -2.84
CA VAL A 375 10.49 -16.43 -4.00
C VAL A 375 10.75 -17.29 -5.21
N TRP A 376 9.68 -17.82 -5.79
CA TRP A 376 9.73 -18.63 -7.00
C TRP A 376 9.71 -17.74 -8.25
N SER A 377 10.34 -18.22 -9.32
CA SER A 377 10.15 -17.71 -10.67
C SER A 377 9.26 -18.68 -11.47
N THR A 378 8.32 -18.14 -12.23
CA THR A 378 7.44 -18.93 -13.10
C THR A 378 7.49 -18.42 -14.54
N ASP A 379 7.07 -19.24 -15.50
CA ASP A 379 6.76 -18.77 -16.85
C ASP A 379 5.38 -18.09 -16.92
N ALA A 380 5.02 -17.53 -18.08
CA ALA A 380 3.72 -16.87 -18.29
C ALA A 380 2.48 -17.79 -18.12
N ASN A 381 2.67 -19.11 -18.09
CA ASN A 381 1.59 -20.10 -17.87
C ASN A 381 1.54 -20.62 -16.42
N GLY A 382 2.34 -20.02 -15.54
CA GLY A 382 2.43 -20.33 -14.11
C GLY A 382 3.32 -21.53 -13.78
N ASN A 383 4.11 -22.06 -14.72
CA ASN A 383 5.01 -23.18 -14.44
C ASN A 383 6.25 -22.71 -13.68
N TYR A 384 6.54 -23.34 -12.54
CA TYR A 384 7.80 -23.15 -11.82
C TYR A 384 9.02 -23.37 -12.72
N THR A 385 9.93 -22.38 -12.74
CA THR A 385 11.18 -22.41 -13.51
C THR A 385 12.43 -22.34 -12.62
N GLY A 386 12.30 -21.86 -11.38
CA GLY A 386 13.42 -21.67 -10.46
C GLY A 386 13.06 -20.80 -9.26
N ASN A 387 14.08 -20.29 -8.57
CA ASN A 387 13.93 -19.38 -7.43
C ASN A 387 14.66 -18.06 -7.71
N PHE A 388 13.99 -16.94 -7.44
CA PHE A 388 14.65 -15.66 -7.25
C PHE A 388 15.28 -15.58 -5.84
N TYR A 389 14.66 -16.22 -4.86
CA TYR A 389 15.17 -16.35 -3.49
C TYR A 389 14.95 -17.77 -2.95
N MET A 390 16.04 -18.41 -2.55
CA MET A 390 16.00 -19.71 -1.88
C MET A 390 15.46 -19.56 -0.45
N PRO A 391 14.82 -20.58 0.13
CA PRO A 391 14.43 -20.61 1.54
C PRO A 391 15.47 -19.99 2.48
N GLY A 392 15.11 -18.86 3.11
CA GLY A 392 16.01 -18.09 3.96
C GLY A 392 15.26 -17.13 4.90
N PRO A 393 15.96 -16.41 5.77
CA PRO A 393 15.35 -15.53 6.76
C PRO A 393 14.74 -14.25 6.14
N GLY A 394 13.74 -13.67 6.80
CA GLY A 394 13.03 -12.47 6.34
C GLY A 394 13.86 -11.19 6.25
N ASN A 395 14.92 -11.07 7.07
CA ASN A 395 15.82 -9.91 7.10
C ASN A 395 17.00 -10.03 6.11
N SER A 396 16.79 -10.78 5.02
CA SER A 396 17.80 -10.95 3.99
C SER A 396 17.64 -9.84 2.95
N ILE A 397 18.72 -9.12 2.67
CA ILE A 397 18.79 -8.09 1.60
C ILE A 397 18.20 -8.60 0.28
N ALA A 398 18.43 -9.88 -0.06
CA ALA A 398 17.90 -10.45 -1.29
C ALA A 398 16.37 -10.57 -1.29
N LEU A 399 15.75 -10.86 -0.14
CA LEU A 399 14.29 -10.84 0.02
C LEU A 399 13.78 -9.40 0.08
N GLU A 400 14.39 -8.54 0.90
CA GLU A 400 14.03 -7.12 1.04
C GLU A 400 14.09 -6.42 -0.32
N THR A 401 15.06 -6.72 -1.18
CA THR A 401 15.12 -6.16 -2.55
C THR A 401 13.90 -6.56 -3.39
N LEU A 402 13.40 -7.80 -3.26
CA LEU A 402 12.26 -8.31 -4.01
C LEU A 402 10.94 -7.67 -3.58
N GLU A 403 10.81 -7.22 -2.33
CA GLU A 403 9.62 -6.52 -1.81
C GLU A 403 9.20 -5.33 -2.69
N THR A 404 10.16 -4.64 -3.30
CA THR A 404 9.89 -3.54 -4.22
C THR A 404 9.15 -3.97 -5.48
N SER A 405 9.39 -5.20 -5.96
CA SER A 405 8.72 -5.77 -7.11
C SER A 405 7.30 -6.23 -6.73
N PHE A 406 7.12 -6.81 -5.54
CA PHE A 406 5.80 -7.18 -5.00
C PHE A 406 4.96 -5.98 -4.52
N HIS A 407 5.56 -4.80 -4.36
CA HIS A 407 4.96 -3.62 -3.73
C HIS A 407 4.45 -3.89 -2.30
N GLN A 408 5.16 -4.77 -1.56
CA GLN A 408 4.73 -5.31 -0.28
C GLN A 408 5.89 -5.45 0.70
N ASP A 409 5.63 -5.15 1.97
CA ASP A 409 6.50 -5.49 3.10
C ASP A 409 6.24 -6.97 3.44
N LEU A 410 7.04 -7.86 2.85
CA LEU A 410 6.84 -9.30 2.94
C LEU A 410 7.27 -9.83 4.31
N ASN A 411 8.32 -9.25 4.89
CA ASN A 411 8.91 -9.70 6.14
C ASN A 411 8.25 -9.05 7.39
N GLY A 412 7.46 -7.99 7.21
CA GLY A 412 6.73 -7.29 8.25
C GLY A 412 7.57 -6.32 9.09
N ASP A 413 8.68 -5.81 8.56
CA ASP A 413 9.58 -4.88 9.27
C ASP A 413 9.15 -3.40 9.22
N GLY A 414 8.10 -3.10 8.45
CA GLY A 414 7.52 -1.78 8.26
C GLY A 414 8.06 -1.02 7.05
N THR A 415 8.97 -1.61 6.27
CA THR A 415 9.57 -1.02 5.07
C THR A 415 9.31 -1.91 3.85
N ILE A 416 9.08 -1.31 2.69
CA ILE A 416 9.12 -2.04 1.41
C ILE A 416 10.50 -1.81 0.82
N GLY A 417 11.31 -2.86 0.70
CA GLY A 417 12.69 -2.72 0.25
C GLY A 417 13.69 -2.88 1.39
N VAL A 418 14.98 -2.76 1.06
CA VAL A 418 16.05 -2.76 2.07
C VAL A 418 15.84 -1.63 3.06
N VAL A 419 15.88 -1.94 4.36
CA VAL A 419 15.75 -0.94 5.42
C VAL A 419 16.88 0.09 5.33
N GLN A 420 16.50 1.36 5.18
CA GLN A 420 17.42 2.49 5.16
C GLN A 420 17.15 3.41 6.34
N SER A 421 18.21 3.84 7.01
CA SER A 421 18.12 4.91 8.02
C SER A 421 18.65 6.20 7.44
N VAL A 422 17.80 7.21 7.34
CA VAL A 422 18.20 8.54 6.88
C VAL A 422 19.00 9.22 7.99
N ILE A 423 20.24 9.60 7.69
CA ILE A 423 21.04 10.47 8.56
C ILE A 423 20.65 11.92 8.29
N GLU A 424 20.56 12.28 7.02
CA GLU A 424 20.35 13.65 6.56
C GLU A 424 19.72 13.63 5.16
N ALA A 425 18.86 14.62 4.85
CA ALA A 425 18.13 14.71 3.58
C ALA A 425 17.71 16.15 3.23
N ILE A 426 18.50 17.13 3.65
CA ILE A 426 18.40 18.53 3.28
C ILE A 426 19.19 18.73 1.99
N GLY A 427 18.61 19.46 1.03
CA GLY A 427 19.23 19.66 -0.28
C GLY A 427 18.75 18.62 -1.28
N THR A 428 19.65 18.09 -2.09
CA THR A 428 19.32 17.19 -3.21
C THR A 428 19.82 15.76 -2.99
N THR A 429 20.69 15.54 -2.01
CA THR A 429 21.19 14.21 -1.66
C THR A 429 20.80 13.85 -0.22
N ALA A 430 20.15 12.70 -0.07
CA ALA A 430 19.93 12.05 1.19
C ALA A 430 21.14 11.16 1.53
N LEU A 431 21.80 11.47 2.65
CA LEU A 431 22.77 10.60 3.27
C LEU A 431 22.03 9.56 4.11
N VAL A 432 22.14 8.30 3.69
CA VAL A 432 21.46 7.18 4.38
C VAL A 432 22.46 6.10 4.77
N VAL A 433 22.14 5.32 5.80
CA VAL A 433 22.80 4.05 6.08
C VAL A 433 21.94 2.92 5.57
N SER A 434 22.51 2.09 4.69
CA SER A 434 21.92 0.88 4.13
C SER A 434 22.96 -0.23 4.19
N GLU A 435 22.58 -1.42 4.64
CA GLU A 435 23.49 -2.59 4.71
C GLU A 435 24.79 -2.31 5.47
N ASN A 436 24.72 -1.51 6.53
CA ASN A 436 25.88 -1.06 7.30
C ASN A 436 26.92 -0.28 6.46
N ASN A 437 26.47 0.42 5.41
CA ASN A 437 27.28 1.31 4.58
C ASN A 437 26.56 2.66 4.39
N TYR A 438 27.32 3.73 4.18
CA TYR A 438 26.75 5.02 3.82
C TYR A 438 26.44 5.11 2.31
N VAL A 439 25.22 5.52 1.97
CA VAL A 439 24.72 5.66 0.59
C VAL A 439 24.25 7.09 0.36
N LEU A 440 24.54 7.63 -0.82
CA LEU A 440 24.28 9.02 -1.21
C LEU A 440 23.10 9.08 -2.17
N ASN A 441 21.88 8.84 -1.68
CA ASN A 441 20.68 8.72 -2.52
C ASN A 441 20.17 10.10 -2.95
N PRO A 442 19.60 10.27 -4.17
CA PRO A 442 18.88 11.48 -4.50
C PRO A 442 17.62 11.64 -3.64
N VAL A 443 17.37 12.83 -3.10
CA VAL A 443 16.14 13.14 -2.32
C VAL A 443 14.87 12.96 -3.17
N ALA A 444 14.97 13.22 -4.48
CA ALA A 444 13.87 13.01 -5.44
C ALA A 444 13.51 11.53 -5.66
N GLY A 445 14.24 10.59 -5.05
CA GLY A 445 14.05 9.16 -5.17
C GLY A 445 15.08 8.49 -6.10
N GLY A 446 15.32 7.20 -5.85
CA GLY A 446 16.32 6.38 -6.55
C GLY A 446 17.50 5.98 -5.67
N THR A 447 18.39 5.16 -6.22
CA THR A 447 19.60 4.70 -5.54
C THR A 447 20.82 5.47 -6.03
N GLY A 448 21.54 6.11 -5.13
CA GLY A 448 22.81 6.74 -5.42
C GLY A 448 24.01 5.84 -5.10
N PRO A 449 25.25 6.36 -5.23
CA PRO A 449 26.43 5.57 -4.97
C PRO A 449 26.64 5.30 -3.48
N ILE A 450 27.29 4.18 -3.18
CA ILE A 450 27.83 3.87 -1.85
C ILE A 450 29.13 4.66 -1.66
N LEU A 451 29.27 5.33 -0.53
CA LEU A 451 30.50 6.02 -0.15
C LEU A 451 31.62 5.00 0.06
N LYS A 452 32.76 5.21 -0.61
CA LYS A 452 33.89 4.28 -0.61
C LYS A 452 35.19 4.96 -0.21
N TYR A 453 36.02 4.23 0.53
CA TYR A 453 37.39 4.61 0.84
C TYR A 453 38.33 3.50 0.38
N GLN A 454 39.32 3.85 -0.44
CA GLN A 454 40.26 2.88 -1.05
C GLN A 454 39.54 1.75 -1.81
N GLY A 455 38.41 2.06 -2.44
CA GLY A 455 37.59 1.14 -3.22
C GLY A 455 36.63 0.24 -2.42
N ALA A 456 36.68 0.27 -1.08
CA ALA A 456 35.76 -0.48 -0.22
C ALA A 456 34.65 0.42 0.34
N PRO A 457 33.40 -0.08 0.49
CA PRO A 457 32.32 0.64 1.18
C PRO A 457 32.72 1.13 2.57
N VAL A 458 32.29 2.33 2.92
CA VAL A 458 32.52 2.91 4.24
C VAL A 458 31.42 2.49 5.20
N ALA A 459 31.81 1.82 6.29
CA ALA A 459 30.91 1.36 7.32
C ALA A 459 30.84 2.32 8.54
N PRO A 460 29.72 2.35 9.27
CA PRO A 460 29.63 3.04 10.56
C PRO A 460 30.77 2.64 11.51
N GLY A 461 31.40 3.64 12.15
CA GLY A 461 32.50 3.46 13.08
C GLY A 461 33.88 3.20 12.45
N GLN A 462 34.00 3.05 11.12
CA GLN A 462 35.28 2.78 10.46
C GLN A 462 36.34 3.86 10.72
N PHE A 463 35.92 5.13 10.84
CA PHE A 463 36.79 6.27 11.10
C PHE A 463 36.73 6.76 12.56
N GLY A 464 36.48 5.84 13.49
CA GLY A 464 36.36 6.16 14.91
C GLY A 464 35.14 7.03 15.19
N ASN A 465 35.35 8.18 15.84
CA ASN A 465 34.27 9.07 16.28
C ASN A 465 33.80 10.06 15.19
N TYR A 466 34.37 9.99 13.98
CA TYR A 466 33.86 10.75 12.85
C TYR A 466 32.62 10.07 12.29
N VAL A 467 31.50 10.79 12.30
CA VAL A 467 30.24 10.41 11.66
C VAL A 467 29.95 11.37 10.52
N PRO A 468 29.46 10.90 9.37
CA PRO A 468 29.02 11.79 8.33
C PRO A 468 27.71 12.44 8.76
N ILE A 469 27.55 13.72 8.45
CA ILE A 469 26.41 14.55 8.89
C ILE A 469 25.64 15.16 7.74
N GLY A 470 26.16 15.10 6.52
CA GLY A 470 25.44 15.50 5.31
C GLY A 470 26.27 15.23 4.05
N ALA A 471 25.60 15.19 2.91
CA ALA A 471 26.23 15.00 1.61
C ALA A 471 25.51 15.79 0.52
N GLU A 472 26.23 16.40 -0.42
CA GLU A 472 25.61 17.07 -1.58
C GLU A 472 26.39 16.81 -2.88
N PRO A 473 25.72 16.81 -4.05
CA PRO A 473 26.37 16.56 -5.31
C PRO A 473 27.06 17.83 -5.81
N VAL A 474 28.25 17.64 -6.39
CA VAL A 474 29.04 18.67 -7.04
C VAL A 474 29.34 18.25 -8.48
N THR A 475 29.84 19.18 -9.32
CA THR A 475 30.03 18.99 -10.77
C THR A 475 30.74 17.69 -11.18
N ASN A 476 31.57 17.08 -10.32
CA ASN A 476 32.27 15.82 -10.61
C ASN A 476 32.24 14.80 -9.45
N GLY A 477 31.19 14.79 -8.64
CA GLY A 477 31.06 13.82 -7.54
C GLY A 477 30.18 14.33 -6.42
N TYR A 478 30.58 14.03 -5.19
CA TYR A 478 29.89 14.48 -3.99
C TYR A 478 30.88 15.11 -3.03
N GLU A 479 30.38 16.01 -2.20
CA GLU A 479 31.01 16.37 -0.95
C GLU A 479 30.29 15.71 0.22
N VAL A 480 31.03 15.30 1.24
CA VAL A 480 30.47 14.62 2.42
C VAL A 480 31.06 15.27 3.66
N ALA A 481 30.20 15.92 4.46
CA ALA A 481 30.59 16.56 5.70
C ALA A 481 30.62 15.53 6.83
N TRP A 482 31.67 15.59 7.66
CA TRP A 482 31.90 14.72 8.80
C TRP A 482 32.11 15.55 10.06
N LYS A 483 31.59 15.05 11.18
CA LYS A 483 31.80 15.63 12.52
C LYS A 483 32.36 14.59 13.46
N ASN A 484 33.42 14.96 14.18
CA ASN A 484 33.91 14.17 15.29
C ASN A 484 33.04 14.41 16.52
N THR A 485 32.31 13.39 16.96
CA THR A 485 31.38 13.52 18.08
C THR A 485 32.06 13.75 19.44
N THR A 486 33.38 13.54 19.54
CA THR A 486 34.15 13.76 20.77
C THR A 486 34.83 15.12 20.79
N THR A 487 35.49 15.50 19.69
CA THR A 487 36.28 16.75 19.65
C THR A 487 35.52 17.94 19.09
N GLY A 488 34.36 17.72 18.44
CA GLY A 488 33.62 18.76 17.73
C GLY A 488 34.32 19.26 16.46
N GLN A 489 35.36 18.57 15.99
CA GLN A 489 36.05 18.93 14.75
C GLN A 489 35.26 18.45 13.52
N TYR A 490 35.40 19.20 12.43
CA TYR A 490 34.73 18.97 11.17
C TYR A 490 35.74 18.61 10.07
N SER A 491 35.31 17.80 9.12
CA SER A 491 36.05 17.50 7.89
C SER A 491 35.08 17.40 6.73
N VAL A 492 35.48 17.81 5.53
CA VAL A 492 34.66 17.67 4.32
C VAL A 492 35.45 16.88 3.29
N TRP A 493 34.92 15.73 2.92
CA TRP A 493 35.47 14.88 1.87
C TRP A 493 34.97 15.32 0.51
N SER A 494 35.76 15.03 -0.52
CA SER A 494 35.35 15.02 -1.91
C SER A 494 35.39 13.60 -2.45
N THR A 495 34.43 13.26 -3.31
CA THR A 495 34.36 11.98 -4.00
C THR A 495 34.32 12.16 -5.51
N ASP A 496 34.51 11.06 -6.25
CA ASP A 496 34.09 10.97 -7.64
C ASP A 496 32.56 10.69 -7.74
N PRO A 497 31.96 10.63 -8.95
CA PRO A 497 30.53 10.34 -9.11
C PRO A 497 30.08 8.94 -8.67
N ASN A 498 31.02 8.02 -8.44
CA ASN A 498 30.75 6.66 -7.97
C ASN A 498 30.92 6.52 -6.44
N GLY A 499 31.07 7.65 -5.73
CA GLY A 499 31.23 7.71 -4.28
C GLY A 499 32.63 7.36 -3.78
N ASN A 500 33.64 7.24 -4.65
CA ASN A 500 35.01 6.97 -4.19
C ASN A 500 35.64 8.25 -3.65
N TYR A 501 36.15 8.20 -2.42
CA TYR A 501 36.94 9.27 -1.83
C TYR A 501 38.13 9.65 -2.72
N THR A 502 38.24 10.94 -3.05
CA THR A 502 39.33 11.52 -3.87
C THR A 502 40.22 12.48 -3.08
N GLY A 503 39.73 13.06 -1.99
CA GLY A 503 40.48 14.01 -1.17
C GLY A 503 39.62 14.73 -0.14
N ASN A 504 40.21 15.70 0.56
CA ASN A 504 39.49 16.57 1.49
C ASN A 504 39.35 17.98 0.90
N LEU A 505 38.13 18.52 0.92
CA LEU A 505 37.87 19.94 0.72
C LEU A 505 38.17 20.73 2.00
N TYR A 506 37.97 20.09 3.16
CA TYR A 506 38.33 20.63 4.46
C TYR A 506 38.96 19.55 5.35
N MET A 507 40.19 19.79 5.78
CA MET A 507 40.87 18.92 6.73
C MET A 507 40.22 19.04 8.12
N PRO A 508 40.28 18.00 8.96
CA PRO A 508 39.88 18.08 10.37
C PRO A 508 40.26 19.40 11.04
N GLY A 509 39.25 20.19 11.42
CA GLY A 509 39.44 21.52 11.97
C GLY A 509 38.22 22.05 12.73
N PRO A 510 38.30 23.26 13.30
CA PRO A 510 37.22 23.83 14.11
C PRO A 510 36.02 24.30 13.25
N GLY A 511 34.83 24.32 13.85
CA GLY A 511 33.58 24.70 13.17
C GLY A 511 33.50 26.16 12.71
N ASN A 512 34.24 27.08 13.36
CA ASN A 512 34.27 28.51 13.03
C ASN A 512 35.33 28.88 11.98
N SER A 513 35.72 27.91 11.14
CA SER A 513 36.66 28.15 10.07
C SER A 513 35.93 28.69 8.86
N THR A 514 36.37 29.84 8.35
CA THR A 514 35.80 30.44 7.12
C THR A 514 35.79 29.48 5.93
N THR A 515 36.72 28.52 5.85
CA THR A 515 36.68 27.46 4.83
C THR A 515 35.50 26.52 5.01
N LEU A 516 35.19 26.08 6.24
CA LEU A 516 34.03 25.23 6.52
C LEU A 516 32.73 26.01 6.32
N GLU A 517 32.66 27.22 6.88
CA GLU A 517 31.51 28.12 6.72
C GLU A 517 31.22 28.36 5.23
N THR A 518 32.23 28.51 4.37
CA THR A 518 31.99 28.65 2.92
C THR A 518 31.33 27.40 2.32
N LEU A 519 31.70 26.20 2.76
CA LEU A 519 31.14 24.94 2.26
C LEU A 519 29.67 24.74 2.69
N GLU A 520 29.23 25.33 3.80
CA GLU A 520 27.81 25.27 4.21
C GLU A 520 26.84 25.72 3.11
N THR A 521 27.27 26.64 2.25
CA THR A 521 26.46 27.11 1.12
C THR A 521 26.18 26.04 0.09
N SER A 522 27.10 25.10 -0.12
CA SER A 522 26.92 23.98 -1.06
C SER A 522 26.13 22.83 -0.42
N PHE A 523 26.23 22.64 0.90
CA PHE A 523 25.37 21.72 1.67
C PHE A 523 23.95 22.27 1.92
N HIS A 524 23.75 23.59 1.74
CA HIS A 524 22.53 24.31 2.13
C HIS A 524 22.17 24.14 3.62
N GLN A 525 23.19 24.02 4.48
CA GLN A 525 23.05 23.66 5.89
C GLN A 525 24.01 24.44 6.77
N ASP A 526 23.54 24.86 7.94
CA ASP A 526 24.37 25.37 9.04
C ASP A 526 25.01 24.17 9.75
N LEU A 527 26.22 23.78 9.31
CA LEU A 527 26.90 22.57 9.77
C LEU A 527 27.50 22.77 11.17
N ASN A 528 27.96 23.99 11.44
CA ASN A 528 28.63 24.33 12.71
C ASN A 528 27.64 24.70 13.84
N GLY A 529 26.38 25.03 13.50
CA GLY A 529 25.30 25.38 14.42
C GLY A 529 25.37 26.82 14.94
N ASP A 530 25.96 27.75 14.19
CA ASP A 530 26.11 29.16 14.59
C ASP A 530 24.90 30.04 14.22
N GLY A 531 23.93 29.49 13.50
CA GLY A 531 22.70 30.14 13.07
C GLY A 531 22.77 30.75 11.66
N THR A 532 23.90 30.62 10.96
CA THR A 532 24.09 31.14 9.59
C THR A 532 24.48 30.00 8.64
N ILE A 533 24.02 30.08 7.39
CA ILE A 533 24.57 29.25 6.30
C ILE A 533 25.59 30.11 5.57
N GLY A 534 26.87 29.75 5.63
CA GLY A 534 27.93 30.56 5.05
C GLY A 534 28.76 31.29 6.10
N VAL A 535 29.73 32.06 5.64
CA VAL A 535 30.55 32.90 6.53
C VAL A 535 29.67 33.90 7.27
N VAL A 536 29.75 33.90 8.60
CA VAL A 536 29.00 34.83 9.46
C VAL A 536 29.31 36.27 9.08
N GLN A 537 28.24 37.06 8.88
CA GLN A 537 28.30 38.49 8.62
C GLN A 537 27.70 39.28 9.77
N SER A 538 28.39 40.31 10.22
CA SER A 538 27.89 41.27 11.20
C SER A 538 27.87 42.66 10.60
N VAL A 539 26.71 43.31 10.64
CA VAL A 539 26.58 44.72 10.23
C VAL A 539 27.13 45.57 11.37
N ILE A 540 28.21 46.31 11.09
CA ILE A 540 28.78 47.29 12.01
C ILE A 540 27.93 48.55 11.98
N GLU A 541 27.55 48.98 10.78
CA GLU A 541 26.85 50.24 10.54
C GLU A 541 26.08 50.14 9.20
N ALA A 542 24.92 50.79 9.10
CA ALA A 542 24.02 50.74 7.93
C ALA A 542 23.12 52.00 7.80
N ILE A 543 23.61 53.14 8.27
CA ILE A 543 22.98 54.45 8.16
C ILE A 543 23.47 55.12 6.87
N GLY A 544 22.54 55.43 5.98
CA GLY A 544 22.83 56.02 4.68
C GLY A 544 22.61 55.02 3.56
N THR A 545 23.54 54.95 2.61
CA THR A 545 23.41 54.10 1.42
C THR A 545 24.40 52.93 1.40
N THR A 546 25.42 52.95 2.24
CA THR A 546 26.39 51.86 2.40
C THR A 546 26.34 51.29 3.82
N ALA A 547 26.31 49.97 3.91
CA ALA A 547 26.47 49.21 5.14
C ALA A 547 27.91 48.75 5.25
N LEU A 548 28.55 49.10 6.36
CA LEU A 548 29.83 48.54 6.76
C LEU A 548 29.59 47.18 7.42
N VAL A 549 30.07 46.11 6.78
CA VAL A 549 29.82 44.73 7.21
C VAL A 549 31.14 44.02 7.49
N LEU A 550 31.26 43.35 8.63
CA LEU A 550 32.37 42.46 8.94
C LEU A 550 32.01 41.02 8.56
N SER A 551 32.78 40.42 7.65
CA SER A 551 32.58 39.07 7.11
C SER A 551 33.91 38.31 7.09
N GLY A 552 34.00 37.19 7.83
CA GLY A 552 35.21 36.35 7.84
C GLY A 552 36.50 37.13 8.17
N ASN A 553 36.42 38.02 9.17
CA ASN A 553 37.42 39.03 9.57
C ASN A 553 37.71 40.17 8.58
N ASN A 554 37.07 40.24 7.42
CA ASN A 554 37.27 41.32 6.45
C ASN A 554 36.10 42.31 6.46
N TYR A 555 36.38 43.56 6.13
CA TYR A 555 35.34 44.59 6.02
C TYR A 555 34.82 44.72 4.57
N LEU A 556 33.50 44.64 4.40
CA LEU A 556 32.76 44.83 3.15
C LEU A 556 31.99 46.15 3.19
N LEU A 557 31.88 46.81 2.04
CA LEU A 557 31.17 48.09 1.86
C LEU A 557 29.89 47.83 1.05
N ASN A 558 28.92 47.14 1.63
CA ASN A 558 27.74 46.64 0.93
C ASN A 558 26.69 47.76 0.74
N PRO A 559 25.91 47.79 -0.35
CA PRO A 559 24.78 48.71 -0.43
C PRO A 559 23.70 48.36 0.61
N VAL A 560 23.15 49.36 1.31
CA VAL A 560 22.02 49.15 2.26
C VAL A 560 20.77 48.60 1.56
N ALA A 561 20.59 48.94 0.28
CA ALA A 561 19.50 48.42 -0.56
C ALA A 561 19.64 46.92 -0.91
N GLY A 562 20.71 46.26 -0.48
CA GLY A 562 21.02 44.86 -0.76
C GLY A 562 22.04 44.67 -1.90
N GLY A 563 22.71 43.51 -1.89
CA GLY A 563 23.78 43.17 -2.82
C GLY A 563 25.16 43.11 -2.15
N THR A 564 26.19 42.75 -2.93
CA THR A 564 27.58 42.70 -2.46
C THR A 564 28.36 43.91 -2.96
N GLY A 565 28.99 44.61 -2.04
CA GLY A 565 29.91 45.70 -2.34
C GLY A 565 31.37 45.24 -2.33
N PRO A 566 32.32 46.15 -2.60
CA PRO A 566 33.74 45.83 -2.55
C PRO A 566 34.20 45.56 -1.12
N MET A 567 35.28 44.80 -1.02
CA MET A 567 36.02 44.61 0.23
C MET A 567 37.01 45.77 0.42
N LEU A 568 37.09 46.30 1.63
CA LEU A 568 38.06 47.33 2.00
C LEU A 568 39.47 46.76 1.95
N LYS A 569 40.39 47.43 1.26
CA LYS A 569 41.76 46.97 1.00
C LYS A 569 42.78 48.04 1.35
N TYR A 570 43.91 47.60 1.88
CA TYR A 570 45.06 48.45 2.16
C TYR A 570 46.33 47.83 1.58
N GLN A 571 46.97 48.53 0.64
CA GLN A 571 48.16 48.06 -0.09
C GLN A 571 47.98 46.72 -0.83
N GLY A 572 46.75 46.40 -1.23
CA GLY A 572 46.40 45.20 -2.03
C GLY A 572 45.54 44.20 -1.26
N PRO A 573 45.98 43.64 -0.13
CA PRO A 573 45.18 42.71 0.68
C PRO A 573 43.94 43.35 1.30
N ALA A 574 42.97 42.50 1.66
CA ALA A 574 41.81 42.90 2.45
C ALA A 574 42.22 43.41 3.82
N VAL A 575 41.50 44.43 4.31
CA VAL A 575 41.67 44.94 5.66
C VAL A 575 40.99 43.98 6.63
N THR A 576 41.75 43.51 7.62
CA THR A 576 41.24 42.57 8.62
C THR A 576 40.95 43.23 9.96
N ALA A 577 40.01 42.66 10.72
CA ALA A 577 39.73 43.07 12.08
C ALA A 577 41.01 43.06 12.95
N GLY A 578 41.26 44.17 13.65
CA GLY A 578 42.46 44.36 14.48
C GLY A 578 43.75 44.75 13.74
N GLN A 579 43.77 44.80 12.40
CA GLN A 579 44.99 45.12 11.63
C GLN A 579 45.63 46.46 12.01
N PHE A 580 44.82 47.46 12.37
CA PHE A 580 45.27 48.82 12.73
C PHE A 580 45.22 49.10 14.24
N GLY A 581 45.34 48.05 15.07
CA GLY A 581 45.37 48.17 16.53
C GLY A 581 44.02 48.69 17.07
N SER A 582 44.05 49.81 17.80
CA SER A 582 42.84 50.39 18.43
C SER A 582 41.90 51.12 17.46
N TYR A 583 42.31 51.33 16.20
CA TYR A 583 41.43 51.91 15.18
C TYR A 583 40.47 50.84 14.65
N VAL A 584 39.17 51.10 14.81
CA VAL A 584 38.09 50.28 14.24
C VAL A 584 37.27 51.14 13.27
N PRO A 585 36.82 50.59 12.14
CA PRO A 585 35.94 51.33 11.25
C PRO A 585 34.55 51.39 11.89
N ILE A 586 33.90 52.55 11.77
CA ILE A 586 32.61 52.86 12.43
C ILE A 586 31.50 53.21 11.45
N GLY A 587 31.82 53.48 10.18
CA GLY A 587 30.83 53.70 9.14
C GLY A 587 31.47 53.89 7.76
N ALA A 588 30.69 53.76 6.70
CA ALA A 588 31.16 53.95 5.32
C ALA A 588 30.06 54.54 4.43
N GLU A 589 30.40 55.46 3.51
CA GLU A 589 29.45 56.00 2.52
C GLU A 589 30.11 56.18 1.14
N PRO A 590 29.34 56.13 0.04
CA PRO A 590 29.87 56.28 -1.30
C PRO A 590 30.12 57.77 -1.60
N VAL A 591 31.25 58.04 -2.25
CA VAL A 591 31.63 59.38 -2.74
C VAL A 591 31.89 59.35 -4.23
N THR A 592 32.07 60.52 -4.84
CA THR A 592 32.40 60.61 -6.27
C THR A 592 33.78 59.96 -6.51
N ASN A 593 33.77 58.74 -7.05
CA ASN A 593 34.91 57.84 -7.36
C ASN A 593 35.35 56.85 -6.27
N GLY A 594 34.52 56.55 -5.28
CA GLY A 594 34.83 55.49 -4.32
C GLY A 594 33.99 55.54 -3.07
N TYR A 595 34.60 55.26 -1.93
CA TYR A 595 33.95 55.32 -0.62
C TYR A 595 34.79 56.17 0.33
N GLU A 596 34.11 56.76 1.30
CA GLU A 596 34.73 57.22 2.53
C GLU A 596 34.46 56.21 3.65
N VAL A 597 35.45 55.98 4.51
CA VAL A 597 35.33 55.04 5.63
C VAL A 597 35.81 55.73 6.89
N ALA A 598 34.91 55.95 7.85
CA ALA A 598 35.21 56.56 9.13
C ALA A 598 35.80 55.52 10.10
N TRP A 599 36.83 55.91 10.83
CA TRP A 599 37.55 55.10 11.81
C TRP A 599 37.60 55.83 13.14
N LYS A 600 37.43 55.09 14.23
CA LYS A 600 37.58 55.60 15.60
C LYS A 600 38.66 54.82 16.33
N ASN A 601 39.57 55.54 16.98
CA ASN A 601 40.48 54.96 17.94
C ASN A 601 39.74 54.76 19.27
N THR A 602 39.50 53.51 19.62
CA THR A 602 38.78 53.13 20.85
C THR A 602 39.52 53.52 22.13
N THR A 603 40.83 53.78 22.07
CA THR A 603 41.65 54.16 23.23
C THR A 603 41.77 55.67 23.39
N THR A 604 41.96 56.40 22.30
CA THR A 604 42.24 57.85 22.34
C THR A 604 41.04 58.72 21.94
N SER A 605 39.94 58.11 21.47
CA SER A 605 38.79 58.81 20.88
C SER A 605 39.16 59.77 19.73
N GLN A 606 40.25 59.46 19.03
CA GLN A 606 40.61 60.13 17.78
C GLN A 606 39.88 59.50 16.60
N TYR A 607 39.60 60.30 15.58
CA TYR A 607 38.88 59.90 14.37
C TYR A 607 39.78 60.05 13.14
N SER A 608 39.53 59.23 12.13
CA SER A 608 40.18 59.31 10.81
C SER A 608 39.14 58.94 9.75
N VAL A 609 39.19 59.58 8.58
CA VAL A 609 38.31 59.23 7.46
C VAL A 609 39.18 58.91 6.26
N TRP A 610 39.10 57.66 5.82
CA TRP A 610 39.82 57.16 4.66
C TRP A 610 39.04 57.48 3.39
N SER A 611 39.78 57.67 2.29
CA SER A 611 39.22 57.66 0.93
C SER A 611 39.63 56.36 0.24
N THR A 612 38.70 55.74 -0.49
CA THR A 612 38.98 54.57 -1.34
C THR A 612 38.68 54.87 -2.80
N ASP A 613 39.12 53.98 -3.70
CA ASP A 613 38.54 53.88 -5.04
C ASP A 613 37.23 53.07 -5.03
N THR A 614 36.59 52.91 -6.19
CA THR A 614 35.34 52.14 -6.34
C THR A 614 35.47 50.64 -6.06
N ASN A 615 36.71 50.11 -5.96
CA ASN A 615 36.99 48.71 -5.66
C ASN A 615 37.40 48.51 -4.18
N GLY A 616 37.24 49.54 -3.35
CA GLY A 616 37.57 49.52 -1.93
C GLY A 616 39.06 49.66 -1.62
N ASN A 617 39.92 49.99 -2.60
CA ASN A 617 41.34 50.20 -2.33
C ASN A 617 41.57 51.56 -1.69
N TYR A 618 42.27 51.59 -0.56
CA TYR A 618 42.71 52.83 0.08
C TYR A 618 43.52 53.72 -0.87
N THR A 619 43.10 54.98 -1.02
CA THR A 619 43.76 56.00 -1.85
C THR A 619 44.34 57.17 -1.04
N GLY A 620 43.86 57.39 0.19
CA GLY A 620 44.28 58.50 1.02
C GLY A 620 43.34 58.74 2.21
N ASN A 621 43.39 59.94 2.78
CA ASN A 621 42.53 60.38 3.88
C ASN A 621 41.75 61.63 3.49
N PHE A 622 40.44 61.61 3.71
CA PHE A 622 39.63 62.84 3.77
C PHE A 622 39.84 63.57 5.10
N TYR A 623 40.14 62.82 6.17
CA TYR A 623 40.50 63.36 7.48
C TYR A 623 41.63 62.55 8.09
N MET A 624 42.72 63.22 8.45
CA MET A 624 43.84 62.62 9.17
C MET A 624 43.46 62.39 10.63
N PRO A 625 44.04 61.39 11.32
CA PRO A 625 43.86 61.18 12.76
C PRO A 625 43.83 62.47 13.59
N GLY A 626 42.69 62.78 14.19
CA GLY A 626 42.45 64.02 14.91
C GLY A 626 41.26 63.96 15.87
N PRO A 627 40.97 65.04 16.62
CA PRO A 627 39.91 65.06 17.61
C PRO A 627 38.51 65.15 17.00
N GLY A 628 37.51 64.65 17.74
CA GLY A 628 36.12 64.57 17.29
C GLY A 628 35.41 65.92 17.10
N ASP A 629 35.86 66.96 17.79
CA ASP A 629 35.30 68.32 17.81
C ASP A 629 35.92 69.24 16.74
N SER A 630 36.59 68.66 15.74
CA SER A 630 37.17 69.45 14.65
C SER A 630 36.13 69.72 13.58
N THR A 631 36.04 70.97 13.12
CA THR A 631 35.11 71.36 12.03
C THR A 631 35.28 70.54 10.76
N ALA A 632 36.49 69.98 10.53
CA ALA A 632 36.76 69.11 9.39
C ALA A 632 36.09 67.74 9.52
N LEU A 633 36.08 67.13 10.72
CA LEU A 633 35.35 65.89 10.96
C LEU A 633 33.84 66.15 10.98
N GLU A 634 33.39 67.20 11.69
CA GLU A 634 31.98 67.60 11.75
C GLU A 634 31.40 67.84 10.35
N THR A 635 32.17 68.39 9.40
CA THR A 635 31.69 68.55 8.02
C THR A 635 31.41 67.19 7.34
N LEU A 636 32.22 66.16 7.60
CA LEU A 636 32.06 64.84 7.00
C LEU A 636 30.85 64.08 7.57
N GLU A 637 30.39 64.39 8.78
CA GLU A 637 29.17 63.79 9.35
C GLU A 637 27.95 63.93 8.44
N THR A 638 27.88 65.01 7.66
CA THR A 638 26.79 65.22 6.70
C THR A 638 26.78 64.23 5.56
N SER A 639 27.96 63.74 5.12
CA SER A 639 28.06 62.73 4.08
C SER A 639 27.87 61.32 4.62
N PHE A 640 28.25 61.06 5.88
CA PHE A 640 27.93 59.81 6.60
C PHE A 640 26.47 59.73 7.09
N HIS A 641 25.75 60.84 7.10
CA HIS A 641 24.42 60.98 7.71
C HIS A 641 24.39 60.59 9.21
N GLN A 642 25.51 60.81 9.92
CA GLN A 642 25.74 60.32 11.27
C GLN A 642 26.45 61.35 12.14
N ASP A 643 26.04 61.44 13.40
CA ASP A 643 26.77 62.13 14.46
C ASP A 643 27.92 61.21 14.90
N LEU A 644 29.08 61.35 14.27
CA LEU A 644 30.21 60.44 14.44
C LEU A 644 30.91 60.67 15.79
N ASN A 645 30.93 61.92 16.25
CA ASN A 645 31.61 62.32 17.47
C ASN A 645 30.73 62.17 18.74
N GLY A 646 29.41 62.08 18.58
CA GLY A 646 28.42 61.91 19.64
C GLY A 646 28.01 63.21 20.35
N ASP A 647 28.13 64.36 19.68
CA ASP A 647 27.82 65.68 20.28
C ASP A 647 26.33 66.07 20.21
N GLY A 648 25.51 65.27 19.51
CA GLY A 648 24.08 65.46 19.32
C GLY A 648 23.70 66.19 18.03
N THR A 649 24.67 66.55 17.18
CA THR A 649 24.45 67.23 15.89
C THR A 649 25.06 66.43 14.75
N ILE A 650 24.43 66.44 13.57
CA ILE A 650 25.07 66.00 12.32
C ILE A 650 25.55 67.26 11.60
N GLY A 651 26.87 67.40 11.45
CA GLY A 651 27.43 68.62 10.89
C GLY A 651 27.96 69.56 11.96
N ILE A 652 28.48 70.72 11.52
CA ILE A 652 29.03 71.73 12.43
C ILE A 652 27.94 72.20 13.41
N PRO A 653 28.15 72.10 14.75
CA PRO A 653 27.19 72.54 15.74
C PRO A 653 26.84 74.02 15.55
N THR A 654 25.58 74.31 15.22
CA THR A 654 25.10 75.69 15.26
C THR A 654 24.98 76.08 16.72
N SER A 655 25.78 77.05 17.18
CA SER A 655 25.60 77.66 18.50
C SER A 655 24.23 78.32 18.58
N ALA A 656 23.19 77.55 18.92
CA ALA A 656 21.91 78.07 19.34
C ALA A 656 22.14 78.67 20.73
N ASN A 657 22.25 79.99 20.80
CA ASN A 657 21.97 80.69 22.05
C ASN A 657 20.54 80.30 22.47
N THR A 658 20.43 79.41 23.43
CA THR A 658 19.14 78.94 23.98
C THR A 658 18.48 80.07 24.77
N ALA A 659 17.83 81.01 24.08
CA ALA A 659 16.61 81.62 24.60
C ALA A 659 15.48 80.64 24.26
N GLY A 660 15.02 79.89 25.27
CA GLY A 660 14.08 78.78 25.09
C GLY A 660 12.84 79.16 24.28
N GLN A 661 12.62 78.45 23.17
CA GLN A 661 11.29 78.31 22.60
C GLN A 661 10.62 77.11 23.25
N VAL A 662 9.90 77.39 24.34
CA VAL A 662 8.81 76.54 24.80
C VAL A 662 7.69 76.66 23.76
N ALA A 663 7.36 75.55 23.11
CA ALA A 663 6.14 75.45 22.30
C ALA A 663 4.92 75.61 23.22
N ILE A 664 4.20 76.72 23.07
CA ILE A 664 2.90 76.94 23.73
C ILE A 664 1.84 76.15 22.96
N VAL A 665 1.36 75.06 23.55
CA VAL A 665 0.06 74.46 23.18
C VAL A 665 -1.02 75.40 23.69
N ALA A 666 -1.88 75.87 22.79
CA ALA A 666 -3.03 76.71 23.13
C ALA A 666 -4.05 75.90 23.94
N GLY A 667 -4.22 76.27 25.21
CA GLY A 667 -5.21 75.68 26.11
C GLY A 667 -5.04 76.17 27.54
N ASP A 668 -5.48 77.41 27.77
CA ASP A 668 -5.82 78.08 29.03
C ASP A 668 -5.04 79.37 29.35
N SER A 669 -5.83 80.39 29.70
CA SER A 669 -5.41 81.76 29.93
C SER A 669 -4.52 81.90 31.16
N PHE A 670 -3.28 82.34 30.97
CA PHE A 670 -2.57 83.10 32.00
C PHE A 670 -1.47 83.97 31.38
N VAL A 671 -1.52 85.29 31.63
CA VAL A 671 -0.56 86.29 31.14
C VAL A 671 0.38 86.67 32.28
N PHE A 672 1.70 86.69 32.03
CA PHE A 672 2.63 87.47 32.84
C PHE A 672 3.36 88.51 32.00
N GLY A 673 3.41 89.72 32.55
CA GLY A 673 4.02 90.90 31.96
C GLY A 673 5.54 90.91 32.01
N ALA A 674 6.12 91.72 31.14
CA ALA A 674 7.54 91.96 31.01
C ALA A 674 8.19 92.50 32.31
N GLY A 675 9.38 91.99 32.61
CA GLY A 675 10.26 92.49 33.67
C GLY A 675 11.72 92.18 33.35
N THR A 676 12.52 93.24 33.32
CA THR A 676 13.95 93.36 32.96
C THR A 676 14.91 92.97 34.09
N GLY A 677 16.16 92.63 33.74
CA GLY A 677 17.36 92.69 34.62
C GLY A 677 17.79 91.33 35.18
N GLU A 678 18.92 90.77 34.75
CA GLU A 678 20.31 91.01 35.17
C GLU A 678 20.82 90.06 36.27
N GLN A 679 21.96 89.42 35.93
CA GLN A 679 23.07 88.92 36.75
C GLN A 679 22.91 87.71 37.71
N SER A 680 23.77 86.72 37.47
CA SER A 680 24.83 86.25 38.38
C SER A 680 24.88 84.73 38.58
N ASN A 681 26.05 84.18 38.28
CA ASN A 681 26.62 82.93 38.79
C ASN A 681 26.28 82.69 40.27
N SER A 682 25.96 81.44 40.62
CA SER A 682 26.83 80.54 41.40
C SER A 682 26.03 79.41 42.05
N GLY A 683 26.46 78.17 41.84
CA GLY A 683 26.55 77.11 42.85
C GLY A 683 25.32 76.72 43.68
N GLY A 684 24.97 75.43 43.57
CA GLY A 684 24.48 74.64 44.70
C GLY A 684 22.96 74.50 44.78
N PHE A 685 22.44 73.39 44.28
CA PHE A 685 21.14 72.89 44.72
C PHE A 685 21.33 72.03 45.97
N ASP A 686 20.81 72.53 47.08
CA ASP A 686 20.65 71.85 48.37
C ASP A 686 19.37 70.99 48.33
N PHE A 687 19.54 69.67 48.50
CA PHE A 687 18.47 68.71 48.68
C PHE A 687 18.07 68.65 50.15
N SER A 688 17.24 69.60 50.58
CA SER A 688 16.50 69.45 51.82
C SER A 688 15.07 69.91 51.61
N GLN A 689 14.17 68.93 51.39
CA GLN A 689 12.74 68.87 51.76
C GLN A 689 12.01 67.86 50.85
N LEU A 690 12.34 66.59 50.98
CA LEU A 690 11.37 65.53 50.67
C LEU A 690 11.58 64.37 51.65
N THR A 691 10.82 64.36 52.74
CA THR A 691 10.74 63.24 53.65
C THR A 691 9.34 62.64 53.64
N THR A 692 9.35 61.30 53.73
CA THR A 692 8.26 60.35 54.06
C THR A 692 7.28 59.95 52.95
N ALA A 693 7.73 58.96 52.15
CA ALA A 693 7.24 57.55 52.02
C ALA A 693 5.83 57.19 52.56
N PRO A 694 5.17 56.09 52.10
CA PRO A 694 5.72 54.89 51.41
C PRO A 694 4.86 54.45 50.20
N ASP A 695 5.19 53.49 49.34
CA ASP A 695 6.36 52.65 49.04
C ASP A 695 6.07 52.15 47.61
N ALA A 696 6.87 52.48 46.61
CA ALA A 696 8.20 51.94 46.31
C ALA A 696 8.12 50.57 45.58
N VAL A 697 8.30 50.53 44.24
CA VAL A 697 9.60 50.42 43.51
C VAL A 697 9.88 48.93 43.22
N LYS A 698 10.15 48.45 41.99
CA LYS A 698 11.16 48.86 41.01
C LYS A 698 10.78 48.41 39.58
N PHE A 699 10.80 49.34 38.64
CA PHE A 699 11.41 49.09 37.33
C PHE A 699 12.85 49.60 37.43
N ALA A 700 13.82 48.79 37.01
CA ALA A 700 15.21 49.22 36.81
C ALA A 700 15.55 49.09 35.31
N VAL A 701 16.31 50.05 34.83
CA VAL A 701 16.59 50.36 33.43
C VAL A 701 18.06 50.05 33.11
N ASN A 702 18.25 49.36 31.99
CA ASN A 702 19.34 49.41 30.99
C ASN A 702 20.81 48.98 31.25
N LEU A 703 21.27 48.26 30.21
CA LEU A 703 22.53 48.33 29.43
C LEU A 703 23.80 47.58 29.88
N ALA A 704 24.22 46.71 28.96
CA ALA A 704 25.57 46.45 28.43
C ALA A 704 26.24 45.08 28.69
N GLU A 705 26.50 44.42 27.55
CA GLU A 705 27.72 43.68 27.16
C GLU A 705 28.09 42.30 27.77
N SER A 706 27.88 41.28 26.93
CA SER A 706 28.86 40.35 26.33
C SER A 706 29.88 39.56 27.18
N VAL A 707 29.95 38.26 26.84
CA VAL A 707 31.04 37.27 26.95
C VAL A 707 31.29 36.59 28.31
N GLY A 708 30.98 35.28 28.35
CA GLY A 708 32.05 34.30 28.58
C GLY A 708 32.00 33.37 29.81
N ILE A 709 31.68 32.10 29.52
CA ILE A 709 32.32 30.85 30.03
C ILE A 709 32.25 30.54 31.54
N GLY A 710 31.74 29.33 31.87
CA GLY A 710 32.28 28.57 33.02
C GLY A 710 31.32 27.68 33.79
N SER A 711 31.10 26.47 33.27
CA SER A 711 30.84 25.21 34.00
C SER A 711 30.86 25.23 35.53
N LEU A 712 29.84 24.65 36.15
CA LEU A 712 29.97 23.61 37.19
C LEU A 712 28.70 22.75 37.18
N GLY A 713 28.85 21.47 36.86
CA GLY A 713 27.79 20.47 36.97
C GLY A 713 27.55 20.07 38.43
N GLU A 714 26.37 19.54 38.71
CA GLU A 714 26.18 18.10 38.92
C GLU A 714 24.70 17.78 39.18
N HIS A 715 24.28 16.69 38.54
CA HIS A 715 23.24 15.72 38.86
C HIS A 715 22.23 16.00 39.98
N ILE A 716 20.94 15.79 39.66
CA ILE A 716 20.17 14.60 40.10
C ILE A 716 19.10 14.31 39.02
N ALA A 717 19.21 13.12 38.42
CA ALA A 717 18.14 12.41 37.72
C ALA A 717 17.12 11.90 38.78
N ASP A 718 15.87 11.54 38.54
CA ASP A 718 15.29 10.84 37.40
C ASP A 718 13.78 10.66 37.69
N CYS A 719 13.07 10.12 36.70
CA CYS A 719 11.80 9.37 36.77
C CYS A 719 10.52 10.02 36.21
N PHE A 720 10.36 9.76 34.90
CA PHE A 720 9.21 9.13 34.24
C PHE A 720 7.80 9.76 34.31
N GLY A 721 7.32 10.17 33.12
CA GLY A 721 6.31 9.33 32.45
C GLY A 721 5.08 10.02 31.84
N HIS A 722 4.94 9.79 30.52
CA HIS A 722 3.69 9.67 29.72
C HIS A 722 3.00 10.92 29.12
N GLN A 723 3.25 11.08 27.79
CA GLN A 723 2.34 11.26 26.62
C GLN A 723 0.84 11.62 26.79
N PRO A 724 0.11 12.05 25.71
CA PRO A 724 0.54 12.63 24.43
C PRO A 724 -0.24 13.92 24.05
N ALA A 725 0.24 14.60 23.01
CA ALA A 725 -0.44 15.72 22.33
C ALA A 725 -1.49 15.22 21.33
N LEU A 726 -2.66 15.86 21.35
CA LEU A 726 -3.68 15.79 20.29
C LEU A 726 -3.60 17.05 19.42
N HIS A 727 -3.62 16.81 18.12
CA HIS A 727 -3.73 17.77 17.03
C HIS A 727 -4.89 18.77 17.20
N HIS A 728 -4.66 20.02 16.78
CA HIS A 728 -5.63 20.70 15.92
C HIS A 728 -4.94 21.76 15.04
N GLU A 729 -5.31 21.70 13.77
CA GLU A 729 -4.92 22.57 12.66
C GLU A 729 -5.35 24.03 12.86
N LEU A 730 -4.66 24.96 12.19
CA LEU A 730 -5.36 26.06 11.52
C LEU A 730 -4.52 26.70 10.41
N LEU A 731 -5.06 26.58 9.19
CA LEU A 731 -4.80 27.37 7.99
C LEU A 731 -4.48 28.85 8.26
N ALA A 732 -3.55 29.42 7.48
CA ALA A 732 -3.87 30.53 6.58
C ALA A 732 -2.69 30.82 5.64
N GLY A 733 -2.91 30.65 4.34
CA GLY A 733 -2.05 31.20 3.30
C GLY A 733 -2.19 32.72 3.22
N PHE A 734 -1.10 33.39 2.85
CA PHE A 734 -1.14 34.80 2.45
C PHE A 734 -0.28 34.99 1.20
N ILE A 735 -0.96 35.51 0.16
CA ILE A 735 -0.42 35.86 -1.15
C ILE A 735 0.32 37.19 -1.01
N LEU A 736 1.57 37.27 -1.49
CA LEU A 736 2.32 38.51 -1.62
C LEU A 736 2.17 39.10 -3.02
N HIS A 737 1.66 40.33 -3.07
CA HIS A 737 2.09 41.34 -4.03
C HIS A 737 3.08 42.26 -3.30
N HIS A 738 4.34 42.23 -3.70
CA HIS A 738 5.10 43.40 -4.16
C HIS A 738 6.44 42.98 -4.75
#